data_AF-A0A135UZD9-F1
#
_entry.id   AF-A0A135UZD9-F1
#
_cell.length_a   1.000
_cell.length_b   1.000
_cell.length_c   1.000
_cell.angle_alpha   90.00
_cell.angle_beta   90.00
_cell.angle_gamma   90.00
#
_symmetry.space_group_name_H-M   'P 1'
#
loop_
_entity.id
_entity.type
_entity.pdbx_description
1 polymer ?
#
loop_
_entity_poly.entity_id
_entity_poly.type
_entity_poly.pdbx_seq_one_letter_code
_entity_poly.pdbx_strand_id
1 'polypeptide(L)'
;MGKRIIFTGGSGVAGRWVIQELLRKGHEVMNLDIALLDKPAVHTMRCDVSDAGQVYSALHPQFRLSQPLEKSSIPDAVIHFAGYARPLLAPDSEVFKTNVNSIQNVVEAACKLGVKKIILASSFCVYGVTFAEEHRHFISFPIDEEVDCNPTDPYALSKVVGETIARSFSSRFSVDIYCLRIGAVIEPDKYAQNFSGYINQPESWDVHGWSYLDARDLGQMCHLDLEKDGLGWQIFNATNNDITNTENTTAFLSRVSPSTPFTRDMGEREAPMSNKKIQDFIRIQGRTSVDEAMLYAAGVPNEEMMQRSPQVGVASVWWEGNPCNMHLLDLGKTIKEAIKKKGCIAWQYSTLGVSDGIAQGNEGMRFSLQSRELIADNIETITCAQAHDATVAIPGCDKNMPGCVMAVARHNRPSVIVYGGTVSGGYCEVLKKPIDIVTCYEAQGAYLFGTLGSWSDDKSVTPEEILSSIEKGAVPGPGACGGMYTANSLATIIETLGLSVTGSSSTPAASPIKMREAVKVADAIEVCLRRNIRPRDILTKESFENALVITMALGGSTNSVLHTLAMARAAEVPLDLEDFQRVSRKTPFIANLKPSGKYVIEDLFHVGGVPSVTKLLIAGGLLNGKTLTVTGKTLEENVASWPSLPLEQDIIRPLSNPIKPAGHLVVLHGNIAPGGAVAKITGKEGLRFEGEARCFNKESELVTELNAGNIPRDRNIVLVVRYEGPKGGPGMPEQLKASATLIGANLKNVALITDGRYSGASHGFIVGHIVPEAAVGGPIAAINDGDVISIDAETCTISMNVGDKEIKERLRLWKPPRPPVTRGTLAKYAHLVSSASDGAVTDLF
;
A
#
# COMPACT_ATOMS: atom_id res chain seq x y z
N MET A 1 -30.51 3.36 -5.68
CA MET A 1 -31.68 3.34 -4.76
C MET A 1 -32.09 1.88 -4.61
N GLY A 2 -32.46 1.42 -3.41
CA GLY A 2 -32.82 0.02 -3.19
C GLY A 2 -34.06 -0.40 -3.98
N LYS A 3 -34.00 -1.54 -4.68
CA LYS A 3 -35.15 -2.20 -5.32
C LYS A 3 -35.97 -3.02 -4.31
N ARG A 4 -37.26 -3.18 -4.55
CA ARG A 4 -38.18 -4.06 -3.79
C ARG A 4 -38.31 -5.40 -4.49
N ILE A 5 -37.85 -6.44 -3.80
CA ILE A 5 -37.62 -7.76 -4.38
C ILE A 5 -38.50 -8.78 -3.66
N ILE A 6 -39.32 -9.48 -4.43
CA ILE A 6 -39.95 -10.71 -3.92
C ILE A 6 -38.98 -11.86 -4.15
N PHE A 7 -38.56 -12.50 -3.07
CA PHE A 7 -37.66 -13.65 -3.10
C PHE A 7 -38.45 -14.90 -2.74
N THR A 8 -38.30 -16.00 -3.48
CA THR A 8 -38.89 -17.29 -3.08
C THR A 8 -37.79 -18.28 -2.70
N GLY A 9 -38.01 -19.09 -1.67
CA GLY A 9 -37.03 -20.08 -1.21
C GLY A 9 -35.87 -19.49 -0.41
N GLY A 10 -36.10 -18.35 0.23
CA GLY A 10 -35.10 -17.64 1.04
C GLY A 10 -34.58 -18.44 2.24
N SER A 11 -35.35 -19.41 2.72
CA SER A 11 -34.96 -20.26 3.86
C SER A 11 -33.99 -21.39 3.46
N GLY A 12 -33.77 -21.60 2.16
CA GLY A 12 -32.80 -22.55 1.65
C GLY A 12 -31.35 -22.09 1.79
N VAL A 13 -30.41 -23.03 1.60
CA VAL A 13 -28.95 -22.78 1.74
C VAL A 13 -28.46 -21.64 0.85
N ALA A 14 -28.85 -21.60 -0.43
CA ALA A 14 -28.50 -20.49 -1.33
C ALA A 14 -29.26 -19.21 -0.98
N GLY A 15 -30.56 -19.33 -0.69
CA GLY A 15 -31.46 -18.20 -0.44
C GLY A 15 -31.01 -17.31 0.72
N ARG A 16 -30.55 -17.90 1.84
CA ARG A 16 -30.10 -17.13 3.02
C ARG A 16 -28.92 -16.19 2.71
N TRP A 17 -27.99 -16.63 1.87
CA TRP A 17 -26.83 -15.84 1.48
C TRP A 17 -27.19 -14.76 0.47
N VAL A 18 -28.05 -15.07 -0.50
CA VAL A 18 -28.53 -14.07 -1.46
C VAL A 18 -29.33 -12.97 -0.76
N ILE A 19 -30.29 -13.32 0.10
CA ILE A 19 -31.08 -12.33 0.85
C ILE A 19 -30.16 -11.46 1.72
N GLN A 20 -29.15 -12.04 2.36
CA GLN A 20 -28.19 -11.27 3.15
C GLN A 20 -27.46 -10.22 2.31
N GLU A 21 -27.00 -10.59 1.12
CA GLU A 21 -26.31 -9.67 0.22
C GLU A 21 -27.24 -8.59 -0.33
N LEU A 22 -28.47 -8.95 -0.70
CA LEU A 22 -29.48 -7.98 -1.17
C LEU A 22 -29.80 -6.92 -0.11
N LEU A 23 -29.96 -7.33 1.15
CA LEU A 23 -30.15 -6.39 2.27
C LEU A 23 -28.92 -5.49 2.47
N ARG A 24 -27.71 -6.05 2.36
CA ARG A 24 -26.46 -5.29 2.45
C ARG A 24 -26.35 -4.22 1.35
N LYS A 25 -26.89 -4.51 0.17
CA LYS A 25 -26.98 -3.58 -0.97
C LYS A 25 -28.14 -2.59 -0.87
N GLY A 26 -28.91 -2.63 0.22
CA GLY A 26 -29.98 -1.69 0.53
C GLY A 26 -31.31 -2.02 -0.16
N HIS A 27 -31.47 -3.22 -0.73
CA HIS A 27 -32.74 -3.67 -1.27
C HIS A 27 -33.74 -4.02 -0.16
N GLU A 28 -35.03 -3.83 -0.44
CA GLU A 28 -36.10 -4.33 0.42
C GLU A 28 -36.54 -5.70 -0.08
N VAL A 29 -36.62 -6.68 0.82
CA VAL A 29 -36.92 -8.07 0.46
C VAL A 29 -38.15 -8.56 1.23
N MET A 30 -39.10 -9.14 0.49
CA MET A 30 -40.15 -10.00 1.04
C MET A 30 -39.88 -11.44 0.62
N ASN A 31 -39.85 -12.36 1.57
CA ASN A 31 -39.61 -13.77 1.32
C ASN A 31 -40.93 -14.53 1.21
N LEU A 32 -41.09 -15.37 0.18
CA LEU A 32 -42.19 -16.30 -0.01
C LEU A 32 -41.65 -17.72 0.14
N ASP A 33 -42.09 -18.41 1.18
CA ASP A 33 -41.53 -19.72 1.50
C ASP A 33 -42.53 -20.54 2.35
N ILE A 34 -42.45 -21.86 2.29
CA ILE A 34 -43.23 -22.75 3.16
C ILE A 34 -42.62 -22.81 4.57
N ALA A 35 -41.31 -22.56 4.68
CA ALA A 35 -40.56 -22.45 5.92
C ALA A 35 -40.37 -20.99 6.33
N LEU A 36 -40.19 -20.73 7.63
CA LEU A 36 -39.87 -19.39 8.11
C LEU A 36 -38.37 -19.11 7.97
N LEU A 37 -38.03 -17.96 7.40
CA LEU A 37 -36.66 -17.48 7.38
C LEU A 37 -36.28 -16.91 8.75
N ASP A 38 -35.18 -17.40 9.32
CA ASP A 38 -34.62 -16.88 10.58
C ASP A 38 -33.84 -15.57 10.35
N LYS A 39 -34.54 -14.52 9.88
CA LYS A 39 -34.03 -13.15 9.76
C LYS A 39 -35.11 -12.11 10.08
N PRO A 40 -35.04 -11.42 11.23
CA PRO A 40 -36.05 -10.42 11.64
C PRO A 40 -36.24 -9.24 10.68
N ALA A 41 -35.23 -8.92 9.86
CA ALA A 41 -35.28 -7.81 8.91
C ALA A 41 -36.12 -8.07 7.65
N VAL A 42 -36.54 -9.33 7.43
CA VAL A 42 -37.25 -9.79 6.22
C VAL A 42 -38.57 -10.41 6.64
N HIS A 43 -39.67 -9.88 6.12
CA HIS A 43 -40.96 -10.52 6.31
C HIS A 43 -41.03 -11.79 5.45
N THR A 44 -41.37 -12.92 6.07
CA THR A 44 -41.65 -14.17 5.35
C THR A 44 -43.15 -14.41 5.33
N MET A 45 -43.74 -14.39 4.14
CA MET A 45 -45.11 -14.80 3.91
C MET A 45 -45.13 -16.29 3.58
N ARG A 46 -45.92 -17.06 4.33
CA ARG A 46 -46.06 -18.49 4.08
C ARG A 46 -46.79 -18.70 2.75
N CYS A 47 -46.11 -19.28 1.77
CA CYS A 47 -46.64 -19.44 0.42
C CYS A 47 -46.12 -20.74 -0.19
N ASP A 48 -47.03 -21.61 -0.62
CA ASP A 48 -46.71 -22.76 -1.47
C ASP A 48 -46.65 -22.28 -2.92
N VAL A 49 -45.43 -22.15 -3.45
CA VAL A 49 -45.21 -21.67 -4.81
C VAL A 49 -45.71 -22.65 -5.89
N SER A 50 -46.04 -23.89 -5.55
CA SER A 50 -46.68 -24.84 -6.47
C SER A 50 -48.18 -24.56 -6.66
N ASP A 51 -48.79 -23.73 -5.80
CA ASP A 51 -50.17 -23.27 -5.90
C ASP A 51 -50.24 -21.90 -6.62
N ALA A 52 -50.84 -21.87 -7.81
CA ALA A 52 -50.92 -20.66 -8.63
C ALA A 52 -51.72 -19.53 -7.97
N GLY A 53 -52.76 -19.85 -7.18
CA GLY A 53 -53.60 -18.88 -6.49
C GLY A 53 -52.85 -18.20 -5.34
N GLN A 54 -52.07 -18.96 -4.59
CA GLN A 54 -51.19 -18.42 -3.55
C GLN A 54 -50.11 -17.51 -4.15
N VAL A 55 -49.43 -17.94 -5.22
CA VAL A 55 -48.39 -17.14 -5.90
C VAL A 55 -48.95 -15.82 -6.42
N TYR A 56 -50.09 -15.87 -7.14
CA TYR A 56 -50.69 -14.66 -7.69
C TYR A 56 -51.10 -13.66 -6.59
N SER A 57 -51.65 -14.17 -5.48
CA SER A 57 -52.04 -13.35 -4.34
C SER A 57 -50.83 -12.76 -3.61
N ALA A 58 -49.76 -13.54 -3.41
CA ALA A 58 -48.56 -13.15 -2.68
C ALA A 58 -47.68 -12.16 -3.47
N LEU A 59 -47.75 -12.17 -4.79
CA LEU A 59 -47.07 -11.20 -5.64
C LEU A 59 -47.80 -9.83 -5.71
N HIS A 60 -48.99 -9.72 -5.12
CA HIS A 60 -49.77 -8.47 -5.03
C HIS A 60 -49.52 -7.77 -3.67
N PRO A 61 -49.18 -6.47 -3.61
CA PRO A 61 -48.03 -6.06 -2.79
C PRO A 61 -48.36 -5.39 -1.44
N GLN A 62 -47.75 -5.94 -0.37
CA GLN A 62 -47.32 -5.27 0.87
C GLN A 62 -46.09 -6.02 1.41
N PHE A 63 -44.91 -5.38 1.44
CA PHE A 63 -43.67 -6.04 1.86
C PHE A 63 -43.53 -6.15 3.37
N ARG A 64 -44.24 -5.29 4.11
CA ARG A 64 -44.28 -5.25 5.57
C ARG A 64 -45.68 -4.90 6.02
N LEU A 65 -46.06 -5.42 7.18
CA LEU A 65 -47.26 -4.99 7.86
C LEU A 65 -46.98 -3.63 8.53
N SER A 66 -47.55 -2.56 7.99
CA SER A 66 -47.47 -1.21 8.55
C SER A 66 -48.86 -0.69 8.95
N GLN A 67 -48.90 0.26 9.87
CA GLN A 67 -50.12 1.00 10.19
C GLN A 67 -49.80 2.51 10.16
N PRO A 68 -50.40 3.29 9.23
CA PRO A 68 -51.36 2.88 8.20
C PRO A 68 -50.73 2.02 7.10
N LEU A 69 -51.53 1.19 6.43
CA LEU A 69 -51.09 0.37 5.31
C LEU A 69 -50.55 1.26 4.17
N GLU A 70 -49.35 0.95 3.70
CA GLU A 70 -48.75 1.67 2.57
C GLU A 70 -49.46 1.34 1.25
N LYS A 71 -49.34 2.27 0.28
CA LYS A 71 -49.94 2.09 -1.04
C LYS A 71 -49.25 0.94 -1.78
N SER A 72 -50.04 -0.09 -2.08
CA SER A 72 -49.66 -1.24 -2.90
C SER A 72 -49.02 -0.77 -4.22
N SER A 73 -47.86 -1.33 -4.56
CA SER A 73 -47.16 -1.10 -5.82
C SER A 73 -46.33 -2.32 -6.23
N ILE A 74 -46.29 -2.56 -7.54
CA ILE A 74 -45.68 -3.75 -8.16
C ILE A 74 -44.21 -3.87 -7.70
N PRO A 75 -43.74 -5.08 -7.35
CA PRO A 75 -42.33 -5.28 -6.99
C PRO A 75 -41.43 -4.97 -8.19
N ASP A 76 -40.22 -4.47 -7.90
CA ASP A 76 -39.25 -4.11 -8.94
C ASP A 76 -38.65 -5.35 -9.60
N ALA A 77 -38.53 -6.45 -8.84
CA ALA A 77 -38.03 -7.73 -9.33
C ALA A 77 -38.58 -8.92 -8.54
N VAL A 78 -38.53 -10.10 -9.17
CA VAL A 78 -38.79 -11.39 -8.53
C VAL A 78 -37.55 -12.29 -8.67
N ILE A 79 -37.10 -12.89 -7.57
CA ILE A 79 -36.01 -13.88 -7.57
C ILE A 79 -36.58 -15.22 -7.11
N HIS A 80 -36.49 -16.24 -7.96
CA HIS A 80 -37.12 -17.53 -7.74
C HIS A 80 -36.11 -18.66 -7.52
N PHE A 81 -35.91 -19.03 -6.25
CA PHE A 81 -35.00 -20.11 -5.83
C PHE A 81 -35.75 -21.28 -5.15
N ALA A 82 -37.06 -21.15 -4.93
CA ALA A 82 -37.87 -22.20 -4.31
C ALA A 82 -37.98 -23.45 -5.20
N GLY A 83 -37.79 -24.61 -4.59
CA GLY A 83 -37.90 -25.91 -5.25
C GLY A 83 -37.03 -26.97 -4.57
N TYR A 84 -37.18 -28.22 -4.97
CA TYR A 84 -36.24 -29.28 -4.60
C TYR A 84 -34.89 -29.02 -5.24
N ALA A 85 -33.82 -29.09 -4.45
CA ALA A 85 -32.47 -28.73 -4.86
C ALA A 85 -31.61 -29.91 -5.36
N ARG A 86 -32.10 -31.15 -5.23
CA ARG A 86 -31.45 -32.39 -5.67
C ARG A 86 -32.48 -33.52 -5.78
N PRO A 87 -32.20 -34.60 -6.53
CA PRO A 87 -33.04 -35.80 -6.54
C PRO A 87 -33.08 -36.47 -5.16
N LEU A 88 -33.99 -37.44 -4.98
CA LEU A 88 -34.17 -38.23 -3.75
C LEU A 88 -34.60 -37.45 -2.49
N LEU A 89 -34.87 -36.15 -2.57
CA LEU A 89 -35.56 -35.41 -1.49
C LEU A 89 -37.06 -35.71 -1.44
N ALA A 90 -37.63 -36.11 -2.57
CA ALA A 90 -39.00 -36.54 -2.77
C ALA A 90 -39.03 -37.53 -3.96
N PRO A 91 -40.14 -38.25 -4.18
CA PRO A 91 -40.30 -39.06 -5.38
C PRO A 91 -40.07 -38.24 -6.65
N ASP A 92 -39.46 -38.85 -7.65
CA ASP A 92 -39.08 -38.22 -8.92
C ASP A 92 -40.19 -37.42 -9.60
N SER A 93 -41.40 -37.99 -9.63
CA SER A 93 -42.58 -37.33 -10.16
C SER A 93 -42.93 -36.05 -9.41
N GLU A 94 -42.71 -36.02 -8.10
CA GLU A 94 -42.96 -34.86 -7.25
C GLU A 94 -41.87 -33.82 -7.42
N VAL A 95 -40.59 -34.23 -7.45
CA VAL A 95 -39.46 -33.32 -7.72
C VAL A 95 -39.67 -32.55 -9.02
N PHE A 96 -39.98 -33.27 -10.10
CA PHE A 96 -40.22 -32.67 -11.40
C PHE A 96 -41.46 -31.78 -11.39
N LYS A 97 -42.61 -32.29 -10.93
CA LYS A 97 -43.88 -31.58 -10.91
C LYS A 97 -43.80 -30.29 -10.09
N THR A 98 -43.28 -30.35 -8.87
CA THR A 98 -43.17 -29.19 -7.97
C THR A 98 -42.28 -28.13 -8.60
N ASN A 99 -41.06 -28.48 -9.04
CA ASN A 99 -40.12 -27.52 -9.60
C ASN A 99 -40.67 -26.83 -10.86
N VAL A 100 -41.27 -27.60 -11.78
CA VAL A 100 -41.83 -27.05 -13.02
C VAL A 100 -43.04 -26.16 -12.74
N ASN A 101 -43.97 -26.61 -11.88
CA ASN A 101 -45.14 -25.81 -11.53
C ASN A 101 -44.76 -24.53 -10.79
N SER A 102 -43.79 -24.58 -9.87
CA SER A 102 -43.34 -23.40 -9.15
C SER A 102 -42.75 -22.34 -10.07
N ILE A 103 -41.89 -22.72 -11.02
CA ILE A 103 -41.35 -21.80 -12.02
C ILE A 103 -42.47 -21.21 -12.89
N GLN A 104 -43.35 -22.07 -13.42
CA GLN A 104 -44.48 -21.64 -14.25
C GLN A 104 -45.34 -20.62 -13.51
N ASN A 105 -45.78 -20.92 -12.29
CA ASN A 105 -46.65 -20.06 -11.50
C ASN A 105 -46.01 -18.70 -11.22
N VAL A 106 -44.74 -18.69 -10.80
CA VAL A 106 -44.03 -17.47 -10.42
C VAL A 106 -43.75 -16.60 -11.64
N VAL A 107 -43.25 -17.17 -12.73
CA VAL A 107 -42.98 -16.44 -13.98
C VAL A 107 -44.28 -15.90 -14.57
N GLU A 108 -45.32 -16.72 -14.64
CA GLU A 108 -46.62 -16.32 -15.20
C GLU A 108 -47.26 -15.18 -14.40
N ALA A 109 -47.30 -15.31 -13.08
CA ALA A 109 -47.89 -14.29 -12.22
C ALA A 109 -47.06 -12.98 -12.26
N ALA A 110 -45.73 -13.06 -12.18
CA ALA A 110 -44.85 -11.89 -12.27
C ALA A 110 -45.03 -11.14 -13.60
N CYS A 111 -45.04 -11.85 -14.73
CA CYS A 111 -45.28 -11.26 -16.05
C CYS A 111 -46.66 -10.62 -16.16
N LYS A 112 -47.73 -11.28 -15.68
CA LYS A 112 -49.10 -10.73 -15.71
C LYS A 112 -49.27 -9.51 -14.82
N LEU A 113 -48.55 -9.44 -13.70
CA LEU A 113 -48.56 -8.30 -12.78
C LEU A 113 -47.66 -7.14 -13.25
N GLY A 114 -46.89 -7.33 -14.33
CA GLY A 114 -46.07 -6.28 -14.93
C GLY A 114 -44.66 -6.14 -14.34
N VAL A 115 -44.17 -7.14 -13.61
CA VAL A 115 -42.77 -7.17 -13.14
C VAL A 115 -41.83 -7.22 -14.35
N LYS A 116 -40.78 -6.39 -14.32
CA LYS A 116 -39.86 -6.21 -15.45
C LYS A 116 -38.56 -7.02 -15.36
N LYS A 117 -38.23 -7.53 -14.17
CA LYS A 117 -37.04 -8.33 -13.92
C LYS A 117 -37.37 -9.61 -13.16
N ILE A 118 -36.93 -10.75 -13.70
CA ILE A 118 -37.04 -12.05 -13.04
C ILE A 118 -35.67 -12.75 -13.06
N ILE A 119 -35.23 -13.25 -11.91
CA ILE A 119 -34.00 -14.05 -11.80
C ILE A 119 -34.40 -15.45 -11.31
N LEU A 120 -33.94 -16.49 -11.99
CA LEU A 120 -34.35 -17.88 -11.72
C LEU A 120 -33.13 -18.75 -11.39
N ALA A 121 -33.29 -19.64 -10.41
CA ALA A 121 -32.32 -20.69 -10.13
C ALA A 121 -32.47 -21.87 -11.09
N SER A 122 -31.50 -22.03 -11.98
CA SER A 122 -31.21 -23.27 -12.71
C SER A 122 -30.07 -24.03 -12.01
N SER A 123 -29.50 -25.03 -12.66
CA SER A 123 -28.37 -25.81 -12.15
C SER A 123 -27.47 -26.25 -13.28
N PHE A 124 -26.17 -26.36 -13.02
CA PHE A 124 -25.24 -27.02 -13.94
C PHE A 124 -25.53 -28.53 -14.14
N CYS A 125 -26.40 -29.16 -13.33
CA CYS A 125 -26.82 -30.56 -13.53
C CYS A 125 -27.51 -30.78 -14.89
N VAL A 126 -28.00 -29.71 -15.54
CA VAL A 126 -28.59 -29.76 -16.89
C VAL A 126 -27.64 -30.33 -17.95
N TYR A 127 -26.33 -30.30 -17.70
CA TYR A 127 -25.32 -30.90 -18.58
C TYR A 127 -25.25 -32.43 -18.49
N GLY A 128 -25.98 -33.08 -17.58
CA GLY A 128 -26.21 -34.53 -17.62
C GLY A 128 -25.14 -35.42 -17.00
N VAL A 129 -24.17 -34.83 -16.29
CA VAL A 129 -23.10 -35.57 -15.61
C VAL A 129 -23.44 -35.76 -14.13
N THR A 130 -23.80 -34.68 -13.43
CA THR A 130 -24.20 -34.74 -12.03
C THR A 130 -25.50 -35.54 -11.87
N PHE A 131 -25.55 -36.44 -10.88
CA PHE A 131 -26.70 -37.33 -10.58
C PHE A 131 -27.06 -38.38 -11.64
N ALA A 132 -26.23 -38.61 -12.65
CA ALA A 132 -26.42 -39.75 -13.56
C ALA A 132 -26.30 -41.10 -12.81
N GLU A 133 -27.14 -42.08 -13.18
CA GLU A 133 -27.09 -43.44 -12.60
C GLU A 133 -25.78 -44.17 -12.93
N GLU A 134 -25.22 -43.91 -14.11
CA GLU A 134 -23.93 -44.40 -14.56
C GLU A 134 -22.93 -43.24 -14.67
N HIS A 135 -21.64 -43.56 -14.53
CA HIS A 135 -20.57 -42.58 -14.70
C HIS A 135 -20.60 -42.00 -16.12
N ARG A 136 -20.58 -40.67 -16.22
CA ARG A 136 -20.65 -39.92 -17.48
C ARG A 136 -19.58 -38.84 -17.52
N HIS A 137 -19.18 -38.46 -18.73
CA HIS A 137 -18.22 -37.38 -18.96
C HIS A 137 -18.94 -36.15 -19.55
N PHE A 138 -18.37 -34.97 -19.32
CA PHE A 138 -18.79 -33.77 -20.04
C PHE A 138 -18.44 -33.89 -21.53
N ILE A 139 -19.26 -33.26 -22.36
CA ILE A 139 -19.14 -33.33 -23.82
C ILE A 139 -17.94 -32.56 -24.36
N SER A 140 -17.51 -31.50 -23.68
CA SER A 140 -16.34 -30.70 -24.04
C SER A 140 -15.82 -29.87 -22.88
N PHE A 141 -14.59 -29.37 -23.01
CA PHE A 141 -14.05 -28.28 -22.21
C PHE A 141 -13.64 -27.07 -23.06
N PRO A 142 -13.89 -25.83 -22.61
CA PRO A 142 -14.77 -25.48 -21.49
C PRO A 142 -16.23 -25.89 -21.74
N ILE A 143 -17.01 -25.94 -20.67
CA ILE A 143 -18.46 -26.10 -20.68
C ILE A 143 -19.05 -24.70 -20.54
N ASP A 144 -19.58 -24.17 -21.62
CA ASP A 144 -20.28 -22.88 -21.64
C ASP A 144 -21.80 -23.08 -21.77
N GLU A 145 -22.55 -21.98 -21.82
CA GLU A 145 -24.01 -22.02 -21.85
C GLU A 145 -24.58 -22.50 -23.20
N GLU A 146 -23.78 -22.57 -24.26
CA GLU A 146 -24.18 -23.02 -25.60
C GLU A 146 -24.10 -24.55 -25.75
N VAL A 147 -23.44 -25.23 -24.81
CA VAL A 147 -23.42 -26.70 -24.74
C VAL A 147 -24.84 -27.24 -24.55
N ASP A 148 -25.21 -28.21 -25.39
CA ASP A 148 -26.52 -28.84 -25.36
C ASP A 148 -26.80 -29.51 -24.00
N CYS A 149 -27.99 -29.29 -23.47
CA CYS A 149 -28.39 -29.82 -22.17
C CYS A 149 -28.92 -31.24 -22.33
N ASN A 150 -28.36 -32.19 -21.58
CA ASN A 150 -28.72 -33.60 -21.64
C ASN A 150 -29.06 -34.13 -20.24
N PRO A 151 -30.14 -33.63 -19.61
CA PRO A 151 -30.47 -33.99 -18.23
C PRO A 151 -30.73 -35.49 -18.08
N THR A 152 -30.17 -36.09 -17.02
CA THR A 152 -30.25 -37.53 -16.75
C THR A 152 -31.20 -37.89 -15.62
N ASP A 153 -31.66 -36.89 -14.86
CA ASP A 153 -32.53 -37.08 -13.71
C ASP A 153 -33.68 -36.04 -13.71
N PRO A 154 -34.77 -36.29 -12.96
CA PRO A 154 -35.94 -35.41 -12.93
C PRO A 154 -35.68 -34.01 -12.37
N TYR A 155 -34.71 -33.83 -11.47
CA TYR A 155 -34.31 -32.50 -10.99
C TYR A 155 -33.62 -31.73 -12.12
N ALA A 156 -32.63 -32.30 -12.80
CA ALA A 156 -31.97 -31.64 -13.93
C ALA A 156 -32.97 -31.34 -15.06
N LEU A 157 -33.87 -32.28 -15.38
CA LEU A 157 -34.90 -32.10 -16.40
C LEU A 157 -35.85 -30.95 -16.04
N SER A 158 -36.24 -30.83 -14.76
CA SER A 158 -37.08 -29.71 -14.31
C SER A 158 -36.44 -28.35 -14.54
N LYS A 159 -35.11 -28.26 -14.46
CA LYS A 159 -34.37 -27.02 -14.72
C LYS A 159 -34.34 -26.65 -16.20
N VAL A 160 -34.13 -27.61 -17.10
CA VAL A 160 -34.21 -27.39 -18.56
C VAL A 160 -35.61 -26.96 -18.98
N VAL A 161 -36.65 -27.59 -18.43
CA VAL A 161 -38.05 -27.19 -18.68
C VAL A 161 -38.30 -25.77 -18.13
N GLY A 162 -37.80 -25.46 -16.94
CA GLY A 162 -37.87 -24.13 -16.35
C GLY A 162 -37.20 -23.05 -17.22
N GLU A 163 -36.00 -23.33 -17.74
CA GLU A 163 -35.30 -22.45 -18.68
C GLU A 163 -36.13 -22.20 -19.95
N THR A 164 -36.77 -23.25 -20.46
CA THR A 164 -37.63 -23.17 -21.66
C THR A 164 -38.89 -22.33 -21.41
N ILE A 165 -39.55 -22.52 -20.27
CA ILE A 165 -40.70 -21.70 -19.84
C ILE A 165 -40.29 -20.23 -19.77
N ALA A 166 -39.18 -19.94 -19.08
CA ALA A 166 -38.69 -18.60 -18.88
C ALA A 166 -38.35 -17.89 -20.21
N ARG A 167 -37.68 -18.59 -21.15
CA ARG A 167 -37.44 -18.06 -22.51
C ARG A 167 -38.74 -17.69 -23.22
N SER A 168 -39.76 -18.54 -23.13
CA SER A 168 -41.07 -18.32 -23.75
C SER A 168 -41.76 -17.07 -23.19
N PHE A 169 -41.78 -16.92 -21.86
CA PHE A 169 -42.39 -15.77 -21.20
C PHE A 169 -41.61 -14.47 -21.41
N SER A 170 -40.28 -14.50 -21.36
CA SER A 170 -39.43 -13.35 -21.68
C SER A 170 -39.73 -12.82 -23.08
N SER A 171 -39.82 -13.71 -24.07
CA SER A 171 -40.16 -13.36 -25.46
C SER A 171 -41.59 -12.83 -25.61
N ARG A 172 -42.57 -13.44 -24.91
CA ARG A 172 -43.98 -13.07 -25.00
C ARG A 172 -44.31 -11.73 -24.32
N PHE A 173 -43.72 -11.45 -23.17
CA PHE A 173 -44.05 -10.29 -22.35
C PHE A 173 -42.99 -9.18 -22.38
N SER A 174 -41.88 -9.39 -23.11
CA SER A 174 -40.73 -8.48 -23.16
C SER A 174 -40.22 -8.15 -21.76
N VAL A 175 -39.98 -9.20 -20.97
CA VAL A 175 -39.48 -9.14 -19.59
C VAL A 175 -38.05 -9.68 -19.59
N ASP A 176 -37.16 -9.03 -18.84
CA ASP A 176 -35.81 -9.57 -18.66
C ASP A 176 -35.86 -10.75 -17.69
N ILE A 177 -35.43 -11.92 -18.15
CA ILE A 177 -35.39 -13.13 -17.33
C ILE A 177 -34.00 -13.75 -17.43
N TYR A 178 -33.30 -13.78 -16.30
CA TYR A 178 -31.94 -14.32 -16.21
C TYR A 178 -31.94 -15.61 -15.40
N CYS A 179 -31.43 -16.69 -15.99
CA CYS A 179 -31.27 -17.98 -15.32
C CYS A 179 -29.83 -18.21 -14.92
N LEU A 180 -29.62 -18.52 -13.65
CA LEU A 180 -28.32 -18.88 -13.11
C LEU A 180 -28.22 -20.40 -13.02
N ARG A 181 -27.38 -21.03 -13.84
CA ARG A 181 -26.99 -22.44 -13.70
C ARG A 181 -26.00 -22.55 -12.55
N ILE A 182 -26.55 -22.72 -11.35
CA ILE A 182 -25.79 -22.74 -10.10
C ILE A 182 -24.97 -24.03 -10.01
N GLY A 183 -23.65 -23.87 -9.77
CA GLY A 183 -22.73 -24.98 -9.48
C GLY A 183 -22.85 -25.51 -8.06
N ALA A 184 -21.90 -26.36 -7.65
CA ALA A 184 -21.85 -26.89 -6.29
C ALA A 184 -21.64 -25.76 -5.27
N VAL A 185 -22.68 -25.41 -4.52
CA VAL A 185 -22.62 -24.31 -3.54
C VAL A 185 -21.83 -24.75 -2.31
N ILE A 186 -20.76 -24.01 -2.01
CA ILE A 186 -19.92 -24.22 -0.83
C ILE A 186 -20.04 -23.00 0.08
N GLU A 187 -20.29 -23.26 1.36
CA GLU A 187 -20.38 -22.24 2.40
C GLU A 187 -19.02 -22.03 3.07
N PRO A 188 -18.68 -20.80 3.51
CA PRO A 188 -17.36 -20.49 4.07
C PRO A 188 -16.89 -21.42 5.21
N ASP A 189 -17.81 -21.88 6.06
CA ASP A 189 -17.55 -22.80 7.16
C ASP A 189 -17.20 -24.23 6.70
N LYS A 190 -17.51 -24.57 5.45
CA LYS A 190 -17.27 -25.89 4.85
C LYS A 190 -16.01 -25.93 3.97
N TYR A 191 -15.24 -24.84 3.87
CA TYR A 191 -14.10 -24.75 2.95
C TYR A 191 -13.01 -25.76 3.27
N ALA A 192 -12.61 -25.83 4.53
CA ALA A 192 -11.56 -26.75 4.98
C ALA A 192 -11.92 -28.21 4.68
N GLN A 193 -13.20 -28.57 4.83
CA GLN A 193 -13.68 -29.92 4.57
C GLN A 193 -13.78 -30.20 3.06
N ASN A 194 -14.51 -29.35 2.32
CA ASN A 194 -14.90 -29.65 0.95
C ASN A 194 -13.73 -29.51 -0.04
N PHE A 195 -12.90 -28.46 0.06
CA PHE A 195 -11.78 -28.28 -0.88
C PHE A 195 -10.68 -29.32 -0.74
N SER A 196 -10.53 -29.91 0.46
CA SER A 196 -9.60 -31.02 0.66
C SER A 196 -9.92 -32.21 -0.26
N GLY A 197 -11.20 -32.46 -0.54
CA GLY A 197 -11.65 -33.50 -1.47
C GLY A 197 -11.27 -33.19 -2.92
N TYR A 198 -11.56 -31.97 -3.39
CA TYR A 198 -11.23 -31.53 -4.76
C TYR A 198 -9.73 -31.65 -5.07
N ILE A 199 -8.86 -31.46 -4.07
CA ILE A 199 -7.40 -31.54 -4.22
C ILE A 199 -6.90 -32.98 -4.09
N ASN A 200 -7.32 -33.71 -3.04
CA ASN A 200 -6.74 -35.00 -2.69
C ASN A 200 -7.39 -36.19 -3.42
N GLN A 201 -8.59 -36.02 -3.96
CA GLN A 201 -9.37 -37.06 -4.64
C GLN A 201 -10.04 -36.51 -5.91
N PRO A 202 -9.31 -35.84 -6.82
CA PRO A 202 -9.89 -35.08 -7.91
C PRO A 202 -10.83 -35.91 -8.80
N GLU A 203 -10.55 -37.20 -8.99
CA GLU A 203 -11.37 -38.11 -9.78
C GLU A 203 -12.77 -38.31 -9.19
N SER A 204 -12.96 -38.11 -7.88
CA SER A 204 -14.27 -38.23 -7.21
C SER A 204 -15.15 -36.97 -7.32
N TRP A 205 -14.61 -35.88 -7.88
CA TRP A 205 -15.28 -34.57 -7.98
C TRP A 205 -15.51 -34.14 -9.44
N ASP A 206 -15.30 -35.06 -10.37
CA ASP A 206 -15.58 -34.88 -11.79
C ASP A 206 -17.06 -34.58 -12.06
N VAL A 207 -17.98 -35.11 -11.25
CA VAL A 207 -19.42 -34.80 -11.29
C VAL A 207 -19.74 -33.32 -11.10
N HIS A 208 -18.80 -32.52 -10.57
CA HIS A 208 -18.94 -31.07 -10.44
C HIS A 208 -18.11 -30.29 -11.48
N GLY A 209 -17.42 -30.96 -12.40
CA GLY A 209 -16.50 -30.33 -13.36
C GLY A 209 -15.42 -29.51 -12.67
N TRP A 210 -14.95 -29.97 -11.49
CA TRP A 210 -13.94 -29.27 -10.65
C TRP A 210 -14.25 -27.79 -10.42
N SER A 211 -15.54 -27.48 -10.39
CA SER A 211 -16.09 -26.15 -10.24
C SER A 211 -17.01 -26.13 -9.02
N TYR A 212 -17.15 -24.95 -8.43
CA TYR A 212 -17.95 -24.69 -7.25
C TYR A 212 -18.53 -23.27 -7.34
N LEU A 213 -19.43 -22.93 -6.42
CA LEU A 213 -19.89 -21.57 -6.23
C LEU A 213 -19.77 -21.21 -4.75
N ASP A 214 -19.02 -20.15 -4.45
CA ASP A 214 -19.05 -19.53 -3.13
C ASP A 214 -20.47 -19.00 -2.88
N ALA A 215 -21.08 -19.40 -1.76
CA ALA A 215 -22.44 -18.99 -1.45
C ALA A 215 -22.61 -17.45 -1.40
N ARG A 216 -21.55 -16.70 -1.08
CA ARG A 216 -21.54 -15.23 -1.06
C ARG A 216 -21.53 -14.63 -2.46
N ASP A 217 -20.83 -15.26 -3.40
CA ASP A 217 -20.72 -14.80 -4.79
C ASP A 217 -22.07 -14.90 -5.50
N LEU A 218 -22.88 -15.91 -5.19
CA LEU A 218 -24.24 -16.04 -5.71
C LEU A 218 -25.12 -14.82 -5.36
N GLY A 219 -24.97 -14.29 -4.14
CA GLY A 219 -25.65 -13.06 -3.74
C GLY A 219 -25.22 -11.84 -4.55
N GLN A 220 -23.91 -11.74 -4.83
CA GLN A 220 -23.37 -10.66 -5.65
C GLN A 220 -23.84 -10.76 -7.10
N MET A 221 -23.86 -11.97 -7.67
CA MET A 221 -24.39 -12.24 -9.01
C MET A 221 -25.84 -11.80 -9.12
N CYS A 222 -26.70 -12.19 -8.17
CA CYS A 222 -28.09 -11.77 -8.15
C CYS A 222 -28.25 -10.24 -8.04
N HIS A 223 -27.41 -9.57 -7.25
CA HIS A 223 -27.41 -8.10 -7.19
C HIS A 223 -27.03 -7.47 -8.52
N LEU A 224 -25.99 -7.97 -9.20
CA LEU A 224 -25.55 -7.42 -10.49
C LEU A 224 -26.59 -7.70 -11.60
N ASP A 225 -27.25 -8.86 -11.57
CA ASP A 225 -28.38 -9.20 -12.45
C ASP A 225 -29.54 -8.20 -12.29
N LEU A 226 -29.81 -7.75 -11.06
CA LEU A 226 -30.83 -6.74 -10.81
C LEU A 226 -30.46 -5.38 -11.39
N GLU A 227 -29.18 -5.04 -11.47
CA GLU A 227 -28.70 -3.75 -12.00
C GLU A 227 -28.63 -3.74 -13.54
N LYS A 228 -28.65 -4.90 -14.19
CA LYS A 228 -28.52 -5.02 -15.64
C LYS A 228 -29.86 -5.26 -16.32
N ASP A 229 -30.33 -4.31 -17.13
CA ASP A 229 -31.57 -4.41 -17.91
C ASP A 229 -31.33 -4.53 -19.42
N GLY A 230 -32.36 -4.98 -20.15
CA GLY A 230 -32.42 -4.99 -21.62
C GLY A 230 -31.75 -6.17 -22.33
N LEU A 231 -31.37 -7.22 -21.59
CA LEU A 231 -30.77 -8.42 -22.20
C LEU A 231 -31.82 -9.47 -22.61
N GLY A 232 -33.09 -9.27 -22.26
CA GLY A 232 -34.18 -10.21 -22.52
C GLY A 232 -33.95 -11.52 -21.78
N TRP A 233 -33.95 -12.63 -22.52
CA TRP A 233 -33.69 -13.96 -22.00
C TRP A 233 -32.18 -14.24 -21.95
N GLN A 234 -31.66 -14.58 -20.78
CA GLN A 234 -30.27 -15.00 -20.62
C GLN A 234 -30.14 -16.22 -19.71
N ILE A 235 -29.12 -17.02 -20.00
CA ILE A 235 -28.63 -18.12 -19.17
C ILE A 235 -27.17 -17.84 -18.89
N PHE A 236 -26.76 -18.04 -17.62
CA PHE A 236 -25.41 -17.84 -17.13
C PHE A 236 -24.98 -19.02 -16.26
N ASN A 237 -23.76 -19.51 -16.47
CA ASN A 237 -23.10 -20.40 -15.54
C ASN A 237 -22.63 -19.62 -14.31
N ALA A 238 -23.18 -19.97 -13.15
CA ALA A 238 -22.85 -19.37 -11.86
C ALA A 238 -21.88 -20.29 -11.11
N THR A 239 -20.60 -20.14 -11.44
CA THR A 239 -19.47 -20.90 -10.89
C THR A 239 -18.27 -19.99 -10.62
N ASN A 240 -17.23 -20.53 -9.98
CA ASN A 240 -15.92 -19.93 -9.78
C ASN A 240 -15.17 -19.69 -11.10
N ASN A 241 -14.29 -18.69 -11.12
CA ASN A 241 -13.43 -18.39 -12.27
C ASN A 241 -12.28 -19.40 -12.42
N ASP A 242 -11.67 -19.76 -11.29
CA ASP A 242 -10.42 -20.51 -11.25
C ASP A 242 -10.65 -21.94 -10.79
N ILE A 243 -10.11 -22.93 -11.52
CA ILE A 243 -10.19 -24.35 -11.16
C ILE A 243 -9.68 -24.61 -9.72
N THR A 244 -10.29 -25.59 -9.05
CA THR A 244 -9.98 -25.95 -7.65
C THR A 244 -8.61 -26.58 -7.42
N ASN A 245 -7.93 -27.02 -8.48
CA ASN A 245 -6.66 -27.75 -8.41
C ASN A 245 -5.48 -26.82 -8.70
N THR A 246 -4.26 -27.14 -8.28
CA THR A 246 -3.08 -26.25 -8.39
C THR A 246 -2.29 -26.39 -9.69
N GLU A 247 -2.54 -27.45 -10.47
CA GLU A 247 -1.95 -27.68 -11.78
C GLU A 247 -2.54 -26.71 -12.84
N ASN A 248 -1.87 -26.60 -14.00
CA ASN A 248 -2.43 -25.92 -15.16
C ASN A 248 -3.73 -26.64 -15.62
N THR A 249 -4.80 -25.89 -15.91
CA THR A 249 -6.12 -26.44 -16.24
C THR A 249 -6.06 -27.50 -17.34
N THR A 250 -5.43 -27.21 -18.48
CA THR A 250 -5.39 -28.15 -19.62
C THR A 250 -4.63 -29.42 -19.27
N ALA A 251 -3.50 -29.29 -18.56
CA ALA A 251 -2.71 -30.44 -18.11
C ALA A 251 -3.49 -31.31 -17.12
N PHE A 252 -4.16 -30.68 -16.16
CA PHE A 252 -5.00 -31.35 -15.18
C PHE A 252 -6.15 -32.11 -15.86
N LEU A 253 -6.95 -31.43 -16.69
CA LEU A 253 -8.09 -32.02 -17.37
C LEU A 253 -7.69 -33.15 -18.33
N SER A 254 -6.56 -33.02 -19.03
CA SER A 254 -6.03 -34.10 -19.88
C SER A 254 -5.65 -35.34 -19.08
N ARG A 255 -5.29 -35.19 -17.80
CA ARG A 255 -4.96 -36.30 -16.89
C ARG A 255 -6.21 -36.95 -16.30
N VAL A 256 -7.17 -36.16 -15.83
CA VAL A 256 -8.34 -36.66 -15.08
C VAL A 256 -9.57 -36.94 -15.96
N SER A 257 -9.65 -36.36 -17.16
CA SER A 257 -10.74 -36.58 -18.13
C SER A 257 -10.22 -36.64 -19.57
N PRO A 258 -9.34 -37.61 -19.89
CA PRO A 258 -8.66 -37.70 -21.20
C PRO A 258 -9.62 -37.90 -22.38
N SER A 259 -10.84 -38.36 -22.15
CA SER A 259 -11.86 -38.62 -23.16
C SER A 259 -12.68 -37.39 -23.56
N THR A 260 -12.60 -36.28 -22.80
CA THR A 260 -13.37 -35.07 -23.08
C THR A 260 -12.57 -34.12 -24.00
N PRO A 261 -13.10 -33.77 -25.19
CA PRO A 261 -12.39 -32.90 -26.13
C PRO A 261 -12.37 -31.44 -25.65
N PHE A 262 -11.30 -30.72 -25.98
CA PHE A 262 -11.25 -29.26 -25.82
C PHE A 262 -11.81 -28.57 -27.07
N THR A 263 -12.78 -27.68 -26.91
CA THR A 263 -13.36 -26.88 -28.01
C THR A 263 -12.55 -25.62 -28.29
N ARG A 264 -11.72 -25.18 -27.34
CA ARG A 264 -10.74 -24.11 -27.48
C ARG A 264 -9.64 -24.24 -26.44
N ASP A 265 -8.58 -23.45 -26.60
CA ASP A 265 -7.58 -23.29 -25.56
C ASP A 265 -8.21 -22.71 -24.28
N MET A 266 -7.85 -23.30 -23.15
CA MET A 266 -8.28 -22.85 -21.81
C MET A 266 -7.22 -21.97 -21.18
N GLY A 267 -7.66 -20.99 -20.38
CA GLY A 267 -6.75 -20.21 -19.55
C GLY A 267 -5.99 -21.09 -18.55
N GLU A 268 -4.82 -20.64 -18.11
CA GLU A 268 -3.92 -21.41 -17.23
C GLU A 268 -4.61 -21.96 -15.97
N ARG A 269 -5.56 -21.20 -15.44
CA ARG A 269 -6.34 -21.51 -14.23
C ARG A 269 -7.84 -21.57 -14.50
N GLU A 270 -8.29 -21.47 -15.75
CA GLU A 270 -9.71 -21.36 -16.07
C GLU A 270 -10.50 -22.55 -15.54
N ALA A 271 -11.63 -22.30 -14.89
CA ALA A 271 -12.53 -23.35 -14.43
C ALA A 271 -13.17 -24.08 -15.64
N PRO A 272 -13.34 -25.42 -15.57
CA PRO A 272 -13.92 -26.19 -16.68
C PRO A 272 -15.37 -25.80 -16.99
N MET A 273 -16.15 -25.42 -15.97
CA MET A 273 -17.43 -24.74 -16.14
C MET A 273 -17.17 -23.26 -16.39
N SER A 274 -17.21 -22.83 -17.65
CA SER A 274 -16.90 -21.45 -18.00
C SER A 274 -18.04 -20.54 -17.58
N ASN A 275 -17.70 -19.54 -16.78
CA ASN A 275 -18.57 -18.43 -16.40
C ASN A 275 -18.22 -17.16 -17.20
N LYS A 276 -17.57 -17.30 -18.35
CA LYS A 276 -17.11 -16.16 -19.16
C LYS A 276 -18.28 -15.25 -19.58
N LYS A 277 -19.43 -15.83 -19.93
CA LYS A 277 -20.61 -15.06 -20.34
C LYS A 277 -21.11 -14.15 -19.23
N ILE A 278 -21.24 -14.64 -17.99
CA ILE A 278 -21.65 -13.78 -16.87
C ILE A 278 -20.61 -12.70 -16.57
N GLN A 279 -19.32 -12.99 -16.78
CA GLN A 279 -18.27 -11.98 -16.66
C GLN A 279 -18.42 -10.86 -17.71
N ASP A 280 -18.63 -11.25 -18.97
CA ASP A 280 -18.72 -10.32 -20.10
C ASP A 280 -20.00 -9.46 -20.03
N PHE A 281 -21.13 -10.02 -19.57
CA PHE A 281 -22.43 -9.32 -19.56
C PHE A 281 -22.75 -8.59 -18.25
N ILE A 282 -22.30 -9.11 -17.10
CA ILE A 282 -22.75 -8.69 -15.76
C ILE A 282 -21.58 -8.22 -14.88
N ARG A 283 -20.34 -8.68 -15.14
CA ARG A 283 -19.16 -8.31 -14.34
C ARG A 283 -18.33 -7.17 -14.92
N ILE A 284 -18.94 -6.28 -15.69
CA ILE A 284 -18.35 -4.97 -15.90
C ILE A 284 -19.17 -3.96 -15.09
N GLN A 285 -18.57 -3.38 -14.05
CA GLN A 285 -18.67 -1.94 -13.95
C GLN A 285 -18.03 -1.40 -15.24
N GLY A 286 -18.80 -1.45 -16.32
CA GLY A 286 -18.41 -0.97 -17.63
C GLY A 286 -18.00 0.47 -17.49
N ARG A 287 -16.88 0.83 -18.11
CA ARG A 287 -16.60 2.23 -18.40
C ARG A 287 -17.86 2.80 -19.03
N THR A 288 -18.36 3.89 -18.46
CA THR A 288 -19.54 4.55 -19.02
C THR A 288 -19.16 5.17 -20.36
N SER A 289 -20.16 5.44 -21.22
CA SER A 289 -19.91 6.19 -22.46
C SER A 289 -19.22 7.55 -22.22
N VAL A 290 -19.36 8.11 -21.01
CA VAL A 290 -18.66 9.30 -20.57
C VAL A 290 -17.17 9.02 -20.32
N ASP A 291 -16.84 7.94 -19.63
CA ASP A 291 -15.45 7.56 -19.34
C ASP A 291 -14.70 7.24 -20.64
N GLU A 292 -15.33 6.52 -21.56
CA GLU A 292 -14.77 6.20 -22.87
C GLU A 292 -14.50 7.47 -23.68
N ALA A 293 -15.46 8.40 -23.73
CA ALA A 293 -15.28 9.69 -24.41
C ALA A 293 -14.11 10.50 -23.83
N MET A 294 -13.95 10.53 -22.50
CA MET A 294 -12.84 11.21 -21.84
C MET A 294 -11.50 10.53 -22.15
N LEU A 295 -11.44 9.20 -22.17
CA LEU A 295 -10.24 8.44 -22.49
C LEU A 295 -9.83 8.61 -23.96
N TYR A 296 -10.78 8.64 -24.89
CA TYR A 296 -10.51 8.99 -26.29
C TYR A 296 -9.92 10.40 -26.40
N ALA A 297 -10.52 11.39 -25.72
CA ALA A 297 -10.02 12.77 -25.71
C ALA A 297 -8.62 12.87 -25.07
N ALA A 298 -8.32 12.03 -24.08
CA ALA A 298 -7.00 11.94 -23.44
C ALA A 298 -5.94 11.24 -24.31
N GLY A 299 -6.34 10.64 -25.44
CA GLY A 299 -5.43 10.08 -26.44
C GLY A 299 -5.34 8.55 -26.49
N VAL A 300 -6.32 7.82 -25.94
CA VAL A 300 -6.44 6.37 -26.20
C VAL A 300 -6.84 6.17 -27.67
N PRO A 301 -6.11 5.37 -28.46
CA PRO A 301 -6.23 5.37 -29.92
C PRO A 301 -7.48 4.64 -30.44
N ASN A 302 -7.95 3.60 -29.74
CA ASN A 302 -9.08 2.79 -30.16
C ASN A 302 -9.70 2.03 -28.97
N GLU A 303 -10.89 1.48 -29.20
CA GLU A 303 -11.65 0.70 -28.23
C GLU A 303 -10.90 -0.56 -27.78
N GLU A 304 -10.16 -1.22 -28.68
CA GLU A 304 -9.41 -2.43 -28.36
C GLU A 304 -8.34 -2.16 -27.28
N MET A 305 -7.53 -1.11 -27.47
CA MET A 305 -6.53 -0.70 -26.48
C MET A 305 -7.22 -0.29 -25.18
N MET A 306 -8.36 0.39 -25.27
CA MET A 306 -9.16 0.78 -24.10
C MET A 306 -9.59 -0.43 -23.27
N GLN A 307 -10.06 -1.51 -23.92
CA GLN A 307 -10.60 -2.70 -23.27
C GLN A 307 -9.53 -3.69 -22.80
N ARG A 308 -8.39 -3.78 -23.52
CA ARG A 308 -7.41 -4.86 -23.30
C ARG A 308 -6.13 -4.40 -22.61
N SER A 309 -5.78 -3.12 -22.68
CA SER A 309 -4.50 -2.64 -22.15
C SER A 309 -4.63 -2.22 -20.68
N PRO A 310 -3.74 -2.70 -19.79
CA PRO A 310 -3.62 -2.17 -18.45
C PRO A 310 -3.31 -0.66 -18.47
N GLN A 311 -3.92 0.08 -17.55
CA GLN A 311 -3.66 1.50 -17.33
C GLN A 311 -2.65 1.69 -16.21
N VAL A 312 -1.51 2.29 -16.52
CA VAL A 312 -0.41 2.51 -15.58
C VAL A 312 -0.28 3.99 -15.27
N GLY A 313 -0.45 4.36 -14.00
CA GLY A 313 -0.16 5.71 -13.53
C GLY A 313 1.34 5.94 -13.37
N VAL A 314 1.90 6.98 -13.98
CA VAL A 314 3.30 7.40 -13.80
C VAL A 314 3.31 8.66 -12.93
N ALA A 315 3.45 8.45 -11.62
CA ALA A 315 3.38 9.49 -10.60
C ALA A 315 4.76 10.15 -10.38
N SER A 316 5.03 11.24 -11.09
CA SER A 316 6.23 12.04 -10.89
C SER A 316 6.08 12.95 -9.67
N VAL A 317 7.14 13.14 -8.89
CA VAL A 317 7.18 14.23 -7.87
C VAL A 317 7.96 15.41 -8.45
N TRP A 318 7.53 15.91 -9.62
CA TRP A 318 8.27 16.92 -10.37
C TRP A 318 7.83 18.35 -10.03
N TRP A 319 8.81 19.24 -9.92
CA TRP A 319 8.66 20.69 -9.94
C TRP A 319 10.04 21.35 -10.18
N GLU A 320 10.06 22.56 -10.72
CA GLU A 320 11.29 23.17 -11.27
C GLU A 320 12.23 23.76 -10.21
N GLY A 321 11.70 24.29 -9.11
CA GLY A 321 12.46 25.05 -8.12
C GLY A 321 13.30 24.20 -7.14
N ASN A 322 13.52 22.92 -7.41
CA ASN A 322 14.39 22.06 -6.61
C ASN A 322 15.24 21.13 -7.47
N PRO A 323 16.57 21.14 -7.32
CA PRO A 323 17.47 20.26 -8.07
C PRO A 323 17.14 18.77 -7.90
N CYS A 324 16.57 18.37 -6.76
CA CYS A 324 16.18 16.97 -6.51
C CYS A 324 15.04 16.49 -7.42
N ASN A 325 14.21 17.41 -7.94
CA ASN A 325 12.95 17.08 -8.61
C ASN A 325 12.83 17.60 -10.05
N MET A 326 13.64 18.59 -10.45
CA MET A 326 13.46 19.30 -11.72
C MET A 326 13.56 18.40 -12.96
N HIS A 327 14.30 17.30 -12.90
CA HIS A 327 14.49 16.34 -14.01
C HIS A 327 13.44 15.22 -14.05
N LEU A 328 12.60 15.09 -13.03
CA LEU A 328 11.69 13.94 -12.89
C LEU A 328 10.54 13.94 -13.90
N LEU A 329 10.25 15.09 -14.51
CA LEU A 329 9.29 15.18 -15.62
C LEU A 329 9.77 14.37 -16.81
N ASP A 330 11.02 14.57 -17.23
CA ASP A 330 11.59 13.92 -18.41
C ASP A 330 11.94 12.44 -18.16
N LEU A 331 12.35 12.11 -16.94
CA LEU A 331 12.46 10.71 -16.51
C LEU A 331 11.08 10.02 -16.59
N GLY A 332 10.02 10.67 -16.11
CA GLY A 332 8.65 10.16 -16.19
C GLY A 332 8.14 10.02 -17.62
N LYS A 333 8.44 10.96 -18.52
CA LYS A 333 8.13 10.83 -19.96
C LYS A 333 8.82 9.61 -20.56
N THR A 334 10.08 9.38 -20.19
CA THR A 334 10.87 8.25 -20.72
C THR A 334 10.33 6.91 -20.22
N ILE A 335 9.95 6.83 -18.94
CA ILE A 335 9.27 5.67 -18.35
C ILE A 335 7.91 5.43 -19.01
N LYS A 336 7.11 6.48 -19.21
CA LYS A 336 5.82 6.42 -19.90
C LYS A 336 5.96 5.80 -21.30
N GLU A 337 6.93 6.25 -22.09
CA GLU A 337 7.17 5.69 -23.43
C GLU A 337 7.69 4.24 -23.38
N ALA A 338 8.48 3.87 -22.38
CA ALA A 338 8.90 2.48 -22.19
C ALA A 338 7.72 1.56 -21.84
N ILE A 339 6.79 2.01 -20.99
CA ILE A 339 5.57 1.26 -20.61
C ILE A 339 4.62 1.12 -21.81
N LYS A 340 4.44 2.17 -22.62
CA LYS A 340 3.62 2.10 -23.85
C LYS A 340 4.11 1.03 -24.82
N LYS A 341 5.43 0.85 -24.94
CA LYS A 341 6.04 -0.22 -25.76
C LYS A 341 5.71 -1.64 -25.26
N LYS A 342 5.22 -1.79 -24.03
CA LYS A 342 4.74 -3.05 -23.46
C LYS A 342 3.23 -3.29 -23.67
N GLY A 343 2.58 -2.48 -24.51
CA GLY A 343 1.16 -2.61 -24.81
C GLY A 343 0.23 -2.08 -23.71
N CYS A 344 0.76 -1.32 -22.75
CA CYS A 344 -0.01 -0.66 -21.69
C CYS A 344 -0.39 0.77 -22.10
N ILE A 345 -1.45 1.29 -21.50
CA ILE A 345 -1.77 2.72 -21.49
C ILE A 345 -1.02 3.34 -20.30
N ALA A 346 -0.36 4.48 -20.50
CA ALA A 346 0.44 5.11 -19.44
C ALA A 346 0.09 6.59 -19.24
N TRP A 347 -0.29 6.94 -18.01
CA TRP A 347 -0.77 8.27 -17.61
C TRP A 347 0.22 8.94 -16.68
N GLN A 348 1.02 9.87 -17.22
CA GLN A 348 1.90 10.67 -16.37
C GLN A 348 1.12 11.79 -15.69
N TYR A 349 1.27 11.87 -14.37
CA TYR A 349 0.76 12.96 -13.54
C TYR A 349 1.84 13.37 -12.53
N SER A 350 1.65 14.52 -11.88
CA SER A 350 2.57 15.01 -10.86
C SER A 350 1.86 15.17 -9.52
N THR A 351 2.60 14.94 -8.44
CA THR A 351 2.23 15.34 -7.08
C THR A 351 3.18 16.43 -6.58
N LEU A 352 2.87 17.02 -5.43
CA LEU A 352 3.66 18.09 -4.82
C LEU A 352 4.95 17.55 -4.19
N GLY A 353 5.93 18.42 -4.02
CA GLY A 353 7.13 18.17 -3.23
C GLY A 353 7.59 19.46 -2.56
N VAL A 354 8.47 19.32 -1.57
CA VAL A 354 9.13 20.45 -0.91
C VAL A 354 10.62 20.19 -0.86
N SER A 355 11.43 21.26 -0.92
CA SER A 355 12.88 21.16 -0.81
C SER A 355 13.28 21.38 0.64
N ASP A 356 13.74 20.31 1.30
CA ASP A 356 14.22 20.41 2.68
C ASP A 356 15.43 21.35 2.76
N GLY A 357 16.35 21.30 1.78
CA GLY A 357 17.51 22.19 1.73
C GLY A 357 17.15 23.68 1.71
N ILE A 358 16.14 24.07 0.92
CA ILE A 358 15.68 25.47 0.85
C ILE A 358 14.87 25.86 2.10
N ALA A 359 14.02 24.95 2.59
CA ALA A 359 13.16 25.21 3.75
C ALA A 359 13.94 25.27 5.07
N GLN A 360 15.16 24.74 5.09
CA GLN A 360 15.97 24.51 6.28
C GLN A 360 16.16 25.77 7.14
N GLY A 361 15.74 25.66 8.41
CA GLY A 361 15.87 26.70 9.43
C GLY A 361 15.02 27.95 9.19
N ASN A 362 13.99 27.86 8.36
CA ASN A 362 12.95 28.87 8.17
C ASN A 362 11.58 28.25 8.51
N GLU A 363 10.53 29.07 8.63
CA GLU A 363 9.15 28.59 8.92
C GLU A 363 8.63 27.55 7.89
N GLY A 364 9.18 27.55 6.67
CA GLY A 364 8.87 26.56 5.64
C GLY A 364 9.16 25.11 6.06
N MET A 365 10.11 24.86 6.96
CA MET A 365 10.48 23.50 7.40
C MET A 365 9.32 22.77 8.09
N ARG A 366 8.35 23.49 8.63
CA ARG A 366 7.11 22.94 9.20
C ARG A 366 6.27 22.20 8.16
N PHE A 367 6.42 22.55 6.87
CA PHE A 367 5.72 21.90 5.77
C PHE A 367 6.49 20.71 5.18
N SER A 368 7.70 20.41 5.67
CA SER A 368 8.52 19.28 5.21
C SER A 368 7.84 17.94 5.49
N LEU A 369 7.75 17.51 6.76
CA LEU A 369 7.32 16.15 7.10
C LEU A 369 5.90 15.85 6.61
N GLN A 370 4.96 16.78 6.82
CA GLN A 370 3.57 16.61 6.39
C GLN A 370 3.43 16.46 4.86
N SER A 371 4.41 16.90 4.06
CA SER A 371 4.38 16.68 2.61
C SER A 371 4.41 15.18 2.27
N ARG A 372 4.98 14.34 3.14
CA ARG A 372 4.92 12.87 3.04
C ARG A 372 3.47 12.38 2.94
N GLU A 373 2.60 12.84 3.85
CA GLU A 373 1.18 12.46 3.89
C GLU A 373 0.45 12.97 2.65
N LEU A 374 0.69 14.23 2.27
CA LEU A 374 0.04 14.80 1.09
C LEU A 374 0.44 14.07 -0.21
N ILE A 375 1.70 13.62 -0.32
CA ILE A 375 2.17 12.81 -1.44
C ILE A 375 1.46 11.46 -1.43
N ALA A 376 1.36 10.81 -0.26
CA ALA A 376 0.70 9.53 -0.11
C ALA A 376 -0.78 9.62 -0.54
N ASP A 377 -1.51 10.58 0.03
CA ASP A 377 -2.93 10.82 -0.22
C ASP A 377 -3.20 11.19 -1.69
N ASN A 378 -2.32 11.96 -2.32
CA ASN A 378 -2.49 12.39 -3.71
C ASN A 378 -2.33 11.23 -4.71
N ILE A 379 -1.28 10.41 -4.54
CA ILE A 379 -1.05 9.23 -5.39
C ILE A 379 -2.17 8.21 -5.19
N GLU A 380 -2.58 7.97 -3.95
CA GLU A 380 -3.71 7.09 -3.61
C GLU A 380 -5.01 7.57 -4.26
N THR A 381 -5.34 8.86 -4.11
CA THR A 381 -6.55 9.47 -4.69
C THR A 381 -6.59 9.29 -6.20
N ILE A 382 -5.52 9.65 -6.91
CA ILE A 382 -5.49 9.55 -8.38
C ILE A 382 -5.56 8.09 -8.81
N THR A 383 -4.76 7.21 -8.22
CA THR A 383 -4.72 5.79 -8.58
C THR A 383 -6.07 5.11 -8.38
N CYS A 384 -6.72 5.37 -7.24
CA CYS A 384 -8.02 4.79 -6.94
C CYS A 384 -9.15 5.38 -7.79
N ALA A 385 -9.20 6.71 -7.93
CA ALA A 385 -10.26 7.40 -8.68
C ALA A 385 -10.19 7.13 -10.19
N GLN A 386 -8.98 7.04 -10.75
CA GLN A 386 -8.77 6.74 -12.18
C GLN A 386 -8.68 5.24 -12.47
N ALA A 387 -8.88 4.39 -11.45
CA ALA A 387 -8.84 2.94 -11.56
C ALA A 387 -7.58 2.40 -12.30
N HIS A 388 -6.41 3.01 -12.06
CA HIS A 388 -5.16 2.53 -12.65
C HIS A 388 -4.82 1.11 -12.15
N ASP A 389 -4.46 0.21 -13.05
CA ASP A 389 -4.09 -1.19 -12.74
C ASP A 389 -2.72 -1.28 -12.07
N ALA A 390 -1.82 -0.34 -12.35
CA ALA A 390 -0.50 -0.27 -11.76
C ALA A 390 0.00 1.18 -11.58
N THR A 391 1.00 1.36 -10.73
CA THR A 391 1.63 2.67 -10.47
C THR A 391 3.15 2.60 -10.56
N VAL A 392 3.75 3.50 -11.32
CA VAL A 392 5.18 3.82 -11.21
C VAL A 392 5.32 5.15 -10.48
N ALA A 393 5.92 5.16 -9.30
CA ALA A 393 6.16 6.38 -8.54
C ALA A 393 7.62 6.82 -8.68
N ILE A 394 7.85 8.11 -8.93
CA ILE A 394 9.17 8.67 -9.22
C ILE A 394 9.49 9.77 -8.20
N PRO A 395 9.93 9.40 -6.98
CA PRO A 395 10.37 10.36 -5.96
C PRO A 395 11.82 10.81 -6.17
N GLY A 396 12.15 12.03 -5.73
CA GLY A 396 13.52 12.58 -5.84
C GLY A 396 14.08 13.22 -4.57
N CYS A 397 13.25 13.77 -3.69
CA CYS A 397 13.67 14.46 -2.46
C CYS A 397 13.16 13.74 -1.21
N ASP A 398 13.78 14.00 -0.05
CA ASP A 398 13.62 13.32 1.24
C ASP A 398 12.23 12.72 1.52
N LYS A 399 11.20 13.58 1.63
CA LYS A 399 9.85 13.16 2.05
C LYS A 399 9.04 12.52 0.91
N ASN A 400 9.52 12.62 -0.34
CA ASN A 400 8.87 12.03 -1.50
C ASN A 400 8.92 10.51 -1.46
N MET A 401 10.09 9.94 -1.19
CA MET A 401 10.32 8.50 -1.15
C MET A 401 9.32 7.75 -0.25
N PRO A 402 9.18 8.10 1.04
CA PRO A 402 8.27 7.40 1.93
C PRO A 402 6.81 7.68 1.60
N GLY A 403 6.46 8.89 1.12
CA GLY A 403 5.10 9.19 0.67
C GLY A 403 4.65 8.29 -0.49
N CYS A 404 5.55 8.06 -1.46
CA CYS A 404 5.30 7.12 -2.55
C CYS A 404 5.13 5.68 -2.06
N VAL A 405 5.96 5.22 -1.13
CA VAL A 405 5.83 3.86 -0.55
C VAL A 405 4.51 3.70 0.21
N MET A 406 4.15 4.69 1.03
CA MET A 406 2.89 4.68 1.77
C MET A 406 1.69 4.60 0.83
N ALA A 407 1.66 5.40 -0.25
CA ALA A 407 0.58 5.33 -1.25
C ALA A 407 0.43 3.92 -1.84
N VAL A 408 1.53 3.33 -2.34
CA VAL A 408 1.46 2.04 -3.03
C VAL A 408 1.13 0.90 -2.07
N ALA A 409 1.56 1.00 -0.80
CA ALA A 409 1.20 0.06 0.25
C ALA A 409 -0.29 0.13 0.63
N ARG A 410 -0.88 1.33 0.68
CA ARG A 410 -2.31 1.56 0.96
C ARG A 410 -3.22 1.00 -0.13
N HIS A 411 -3.01 1.41 -1.39
CA HIS A 411 -3.88 0.94 -2.49
C HIS A 411 -3.53 -0.48 -2.97
N ASN A 412 -2.35 -1.00 -2.62
CA ASN A 412 -1.86 -2.36 -2.86
C ASN A 412 -2.12 -2.91 -4.28
N ARG A 413 -1.82 -2.10 -5.31
CA ARG A 413 -1.86 -2.50 -6.73
C ARG A 413 -0.42 -2.66 -7.24
N PRO A 414 -0.16 -3.50 -8.28
CA PRO A 414 1.17 -3.65 -8.87
C PRO A 414 1.90 -2.32 -9.01
N SER A 415 3.06 -2.17 -8.36
CA SER A 415 3.74 -0.89 -8.29
C SER A 415 5.27 -1.01 -8.30
N VAL A 416 5.93 -0.02 -8.88
CA VAL A 416 7.40 0.11 -8.91
C VAL A 416 7.79 1.52 -8.50
N ILE A 417 8.81 1.66 -7.67
CA ILE A 417 9.35 2.96 -7.24
C ILE A 417 10.69 3.19 -7.91
N VAL A 418 10.89 4.37 -8.48
CA VAL A 418 12.11 4.75 -9.20
C VAL A 418 12.70 6.00 -8.58
N TYR A 419 13.85 5.85 -7.93
CA TYR A 419 14.54 7.01 -7.37
C TYR A 419 15.09 7.92 -8.47
N GLY A 420 14.86 9.22 -8.34
CA GLY A 420 15.37 10.26 -9.23
C GLY A 420 16.90 10.28 -9.37
N GLY A 421 17.62 9.80 -8.37
CA GLY A 421 19.08 9.74 -8.35
C GLY A 421 19.73 10.84 -7.51
N THR A 422 20.95 10.56 -7.07
CA THR A 422 21.78 11.50 -6.30
C THR A 422 22.39 12.57 -7.20
N VAL A 423 22.64 13.76 -6.66
CA VAL A 423 23.44 14.80 -7.31
C VAL A 423 24.90 14.38 -7.33
N SER A 424 25.64 14.82 -8.36
CA SER A 424 27.08 14.65 -8.43
C SER A 424 27.81 15.54 -7.42
N GLY A 425 29.04 15.15 -7.05
CA GLY A 425 29.89 15.91 -6.14
C GLY A 425 30.17 17.34 -6.63
N GLY A 426 30.04 18.31 -5.74
CA GLY A 426 30.37 19.71 -6.00
C GLY A 426 31.86 20.01 -5.84
N TYR A 427 32.32 21.14 -6.37
CA TYR A 427 33.72 21.57 -6.27
C TYR A 427 33.83 23.07 -5.99
N CYS A 428 34.69 23.44 -5.05
CA CYS A 428 35.01 24.83 -4.76
C CYS A 428 36.33 25.19 -5.42
N GLU A 429 36.29 26.05 -6.44
CA GLU A 429 37.48 26.50 -7.17
C GLU A 429 38.47 27.25 -6.27
N VAL A 430 37.95 28.06 -5.34
CA VAL A 430 38.75 28.87 -4.42
C VAL A 430 39.51 27.99 -3.43
N LEU A 431 38.81 27.03 -2.80
CA LEU A 431 39.42 26.13 -1.80
C LEU A 431 40.09 24.91 -2.43
N LYS A 432 39.96 24.73 -3.75
CA LYS A 432 40.46 23.59 -4.52
C LYS A 432 40.11 22.24 -3.90
N LYS A 433 38.87 22.10 -3.43
CA LYS A 433 38.40 20.89 -2.74
C LYS A 433 36.96 20.53 -3.11
N PRO A 434 36.60 19.24 -3.03
CA PRO A 434 35.23 18.80 -3.15
C PRO A 434 34.34 19.40 -2.04
N ILE A 435 33.12 19.76 -2.39
CA ILE A 435 32.12 20.36 -1.51
C ILE A 435 30.73 19.79 -1.78
N ASP A 436 29.81 20.02 -0.86
CA ASP A 436 28.40 19.63 -0.96
C ASP A 436 27.50 20.63 -0.20
N ILE A 437 26.20 20.33 -0.15
CA ILE A 437 25.22 21.18 0.55
C ILE A 437 25.51 21.36 2.04
N VAL A 438 26.13 20.38 2.70
CA VAL A 438 26.50 20.52 4.12
C VAL A 438 27.63 21.51 4.29
N THR A 439 28.56 21.54 3.33
CA THR A 439 29.62 22.53 3.28
C THR A 439 29.07 23.96 3.24
N CYS A 440 27.92 24.20 2.59
CA CYS A 440 27.25 25.51 2.62
C CYS A 440 26.82 25.92 4.04
N TYR A 441 26.22 25.00 4.80
CA TYR A 441 25.79 25.29 6.18
C TYR A 441 26.98 25.52 7.12
N GLU A 442 28.02 24.70 7.00
CA GLU A 442 29.26 24.86 7.76
C GLU A 442 29.95 26.19 7.41
N ALA A 443 30.02 26.55 6.12
CA ALA A 443 30.60 27.81 5.66
C ALA A 443 29.81 29.02 6.17
N GLN A 444 28.48 28.96 6.19
CA GLN A 444 27.64 30.00 6.77
C GLN A 444 27.91 30.17 8.27
N GLY A 445 28.01 29.08 9.03
CA GLY A 445 28.39 29.13 10.44
C GLY A 445 29.78 29.74 10.64
N ALA A 446 30.77 29.30 9.86
CA ALA A 446 32.13 29.83 9.93
C ALA A 446 32.20 31.31 9.53
N TYR A 447 31.36 31.77 8.59
CA TYR A 447 31.27 33.17 8.21
C TYR A 447 30.76 34.03 9.37
N LEU A 448 29.68 33.60 10.03
CA LEU A 448 29.10 34.30 11.19
C LEU A 448 30.06 34.42 12.37
N PHE A 449 30.87 33.39 12.62
CA PHE A 449 31.90 33.41 13.67
C PHE A 449 33.23 34.05 13.25
N GLY A 450 33.33 34.59 12.03
CA GLY A 450 34.57 35.21 11.53
C GLY A 450 35.72 34.23 11.33
N THR A 451 35.44 32.93 11.22
CA THR A 451 36.46 31.88 11.08
C THR A 451 36.60 31.37 9.63
N LEU A 452 35.68 31.72 8.72
CA LEU A 452 35.71 31.22 7.33
C LEU A 452 36.99 31.59 6.57
N GLY A 453 37.58 32.75 6.83
CA GLY A 453 38.85 33.16 6.20
C GLY A 453 40.03 32.23 6.52
N SER A 454 39.92 31.41 7.57
CA SER A 454 40.93 30.39 7.90
C SER A 454 40.85 29.12 7.03
N TRP A 455 39.80 28.96 6.23
CA TRP A 455 39.61 27.79 5.38
C TRP A 455 40.48 27.82 4.11
N SER A 456 41.02 28.99 3.76
CA SER A 456 41.96 29.18 2.66
C SER A 456 43.35 29.49 3.20
N ASP A 457 44.36 28.85 2.63
CA ASP A 457 45.78 29.20 2.86
C ASP A 457 46.16 30.49 2.12
N ASP A 458 45.43 30.83 1.06
CA ASP A 458 45.62 32.06 0.30
C ASP A 458 44.95 33.25 1.01
N LYS A 459 45.77 34.13 1.58
CA LYS A 459 45.34 35.32 2.31
C LYS A 459 44.80 36.45 1.42
N SER A 460 44.91 36.32 0.09
CA SER A 460 44.33 37.29 -0.84
C SER A 460 42.81 37.10 -1.03
N VAL A 461 42.30 35.92 -0.68
CA VAL A 461 40.89 35.56 -0.84
C VAL A 461 40.08 36.01 0.37
N THR A 462 38.98 36.72 0.11
CA THR A 462 38.03 37.17 1.14
C THR A 462 37.07 36.06 1.58
N PRO A 463 36.57 36.08 2.83
CA PRO A 463 35.53 35.16 3.27
C PRO A 463 34.28 35.16 2.37
N GLU A 464 33.91 36.32 1.81
CA GLU A 464 32.80 36.48 0.87
C GLU A 464 33.05 35.73 -0.45
N GLU A 465 34.27 35.77 -0.98
CA GLU A 465 34.65 35.02 -2.19
C GLU A 465 34.62 33.51 -1.94
N ILE A 466 35.10 33.06 -0.77
CA ILE A 466 35.01 31.65 -0.36
C ILE A 466 33.54 31.22 -0.32
N LEU A 467 32.70 31.98 0.39
CA LEU A 467 31.28 31.67 0.54
C LEU A 467 30.58 31.63 -0.82
N SER A 468 30.78 32.63 -1.67
CA SER A 468 30.17 32.69 -3.00
C SER A 468 30.63 31.54 -3.91
N SER A 469 31.91 31.13 -3.83
CA SER A 469 32.41 29.98 -4.57
C SER A 469 31.78 28.68 -4.11
N ILE A 470 31.57 28.52 -2.79
CA ILE A 470 30.89 27.35 -2.22
C ILE A 470 29.43 27.29 -2.67
N GLU A 471 28.68 28.40 -2.56
CA GLU A 471 27.27 28.48 -2.95
C GLU A 471 27.04 28.12 -4.43
N LYS A 472 27.93 28.58 -5.32
CA LYS A 472 27.84 28.30 -6.76
C LYS A 472 28.27 26.89 -7.13
N GLY A 473 29.14 26.26 -6.34
CA GLY A 473 29.77 24.97 -6.66
C GLY A 473 29.18 23.76 -5.95
N ALA A 474 28.44 23.94 -4.85
CA ALA A 474 27.99 22.85 -3.98
C ALA A 474 26.94 21.92 -4.61
N VAL A 475 26.08 22.45 -5.48
CA VAL A 475 25.01 21.70 -6.15
C VAL A 475 25.14 21.90 -7.65
N PRO A 476 25.94 21.07 -8.35
CA PRO A 476 26.30 21.32 -9.74
C PRO A 476 25.18 21.01 -10.75
N GLY A 477 24.10 20.35 -10.35
CA GLY A 477 23.06 19.90 -11.27
C GLY A 477 21.89 19.16 -10.60
N PRO A 478 21.12 18.38 -11.37
CA PRO A 478 19.97 17.64 -10.85
C PRO A 478 20.39 16.49 -9.92
N GLY A 479 19.49 16.16 -8.99
CA GLY A 479 19.62 15.04 -8.06
C GLY A 479 19.48 15.43 -6.59
N ALA A 480 19.23 14.45 -5.73
CA ALA A 480 19.13 14.66 -4.29
C ALA A 480 20.51 14.84 -3.63
N CYS A 481 20.54 15.29 -2.37
CA CYS A 481 21.80 15.57 -1.66
C CYS A 481 22.75 14.35 -1.62
N GLY A 482 24.03 14.56 -1.96
CA GLY A 482 25.00 13.50 -2.30
C GLY A 482 25.38 12.49 -1.22
N GLY A 483 25.32 12.88 0.06
CA GLY A 483 25.69 12.01 1.19
C GLY A 483 24.62 10.96 1.52
N MET A 484 24.90 10.12 2.52
CA MET A 484 23.93 9.19 3.11
C MET A 484 22.93 9.93 4.03
N TYR A 485 22.32 10.99 3.49
CA TYR A 485 21.22 11.73 4.11
C TYR A 485 19.89 10.98 3.90
N THR A 486 18.77 11.60 4.28
CA THR A 486 17.46 10.95 4.24
C THR A 486 17.11 10.45 2.84
N ALA A 487 17.33 11.24 1.78
CA ALA A 487 16.99 10.81 0.43
C ALA A 487 17.68 9.51 0.00
N ASN A 488 19.01 9.46 0.09
CA ASN A 488 19.77 8.27 -0.28
C ASN A 488 19.55 7.11 0.70
N SER A 489 19.35 7.38 1.99
CA SER A 489 18.99 6.34 2.97
C SER A 489 17.69 5.64 2.57
N LEU A 490 16.65 6.42 2.24
CA LEU A 490 15.35 5.89 1.85
C LEU A 490 15.38 5.24 0.47
N ALA A 491 16.17 5.77 -0.47
CA ALA A 491 16.38 5.11 -1.76
C ALA A 491 16.99 3.70 -1.57
N THR A 492 18.00 3.57 -0.71
CA THR A 492 18.62 2.28 -0.38
C THR A 492 17.67 1.35 0.36
N ILE A 493 16.88 1.87 1.32
CA ILE A 493 15.83 1.11 2.01
C ILE A 493 14.81 0.57 1.00
N ILE A 494 14.30 1.39 0.08
CA ILE A 494 13.28 1.00 -0.90
C ILE A 494 13.80 -0.05 -1.87
N GLU A 495 15.05 0.06 -2.31
CA GLU A 495 15.68 -0.97 -3.14
C GLU A 495 15.84 -2.28 -2.37
N THR A 496 16.23 -2.22 -1.10
CA THR A 496 16.41 -3.39 -0.23
C THR A 496 15.09 -4.05 0.17
N LEU A 497 14.03 -3.26 0.35
CA LEU A 497 12.66 -3.76 0.51
C LEU A 497 12.21 -4.55 -0.72
N GLY A 498 12.75 -4.21 -1.90
CA GLY A 498 12.42 -4.86 -3.16
C GLY A 498 11.43 -4.10 -4.02
N LEU A 499 11.13 -2.82 -3.72
CA LEU A 499 10.17 -1.99 -4.48
C LEU A 499 10.79 -1.22 -5.65
N SER A 500 12.13 -1.22 -5.76
CA SER A 500 12.86 -0.60 -6.86
C SER A 500 13.62 -1.64 -7.68
N VAL A 501 13.85 -1.32 -8.96
CA VAL A 501 14.77 -2.12 -9.79
C VAL A 501 16.19 -2.02 -9.24
N THR A 502 16.91 -3.14 -9.25
CA THR A 502 18.24 -3.26 -8.66
C THR A 502 19.23 -2.25 -9.26
N GLY A 503 19.94 -1.53 -8.40
CA GLY A 503 20.90 -0.46 -8.71
C GLY A 503 20.32 0.96 -8.72
N SER A 504 18.99 1.12 -8.72
CA SER A 504 18.34 2.43 -8.90
C SER A 504 18.70 3.44 -7.80
N SER A 505 18.93 2.98 -6.57
CA SER A 505 19.26 3.81 -5.41
C SER A 505 20.64 4.49 -5.50
N SER A 506 21.58 3.90 -6.26
CA SER A 506 22.94 4.41 -6.40
C SER A 506 23.20 5.20 -7.67
N THR A 507 22.39 5.04 -8.73
CA THR A 507 22.63 5.71 -10.00
C THR A 507 22.46 7.24 -9.89
N PRO A 508 23.49 8.05 -10.21
CA PRO A 508 23.39 9.51 -10.21
C PRO A 508 22.33 10.04 -11.18
N ALA A 509 21.67 11.14 -10.83
CA ALA A 509 20.57 11.71 -11.60
C ALA A 509 20.97 12.16 -13.01
N ALA A 510 22.16 12.75 -13.15
CA ALA A 510 22.70 13.18 -14.45
C ALA A 510 23.29 12.03 -15.29
N SER A 511 23.37 10.81 -14.73
CA SER A 511 23.95 9.67 -15.45
C SER A 511 23.02 9.20 -16.57
N PRO A 512 23.54 8.93 -17.79
CA PRO A 512 22.76 8.29 -18.85
C PRO A 512 22.18 6.93 -18.44
N ILE A 513 22.74 6.27 -17.42
CA ILE A 513 22.23 5.02 -16.87
C ILE A 513 20.84 5.22 -16.25
N LYS A 514 20.58 6.38 -15.61
CA LYS A 514 19.28 6.67 -14.99
C LYS A 514 18.14 6.63 -16.01
N MET A 515 18.36 7.19 -17.19
CA MET A 515 17.38 7.14 -18.28
C MET A 515 17.22 5.71 -18.85
N ARG A 516 18.29 4.91 -18.87
CA ARG A 516 18.23 3.50 -19.28
C ARG A 516 17.48 2.61 -18.28
N GLU A 517 17.34 3.01 -17.03
CA GLU A 517 16.51 2.30 -16.04
C GLU A 517 15.04 2.24 -16.46
N ALA A 518 14.55 3.19 -17.28
CA ALA A 518 13.17 3.22 -17.74
C ALA A 518 12.73 1.91 -18.42
N VAL A 519 13.62 1.25 -19.16
CA VAL A 519 13.33 -0.05 -19.78
C VAL A 519 13.13 -1.13 -18.71
N LYS A 520 14.04 -1.20 -17.72
CA LYS A 520 13.95 -2.16 -16.60
C LYS A 520 12.70 -1.93 -15.76
N VAL A 521 12.28 -0.68 -15.60
CA VAL A 521 11.06 -0.30 -14.87
C VAL A 521 9.82 -0.80 -15.63
N ALA A 522 9.78 -0.62 -16.95
CA ALA A 522 8.70 -1.15 -17.77
C ALA A 522 8.66 -2.70 -17.74
N ASP A 523 9.82 -3.37 -17.76
CA ASP A 523 9.92 -4.82 -17.59
C ASP A 523 9.38 -5.27 -16.21
N ALA A 524 9.75 -4.56 -15.13
CA ALA A 524 9.26 -4.85 -13.79
C ALA A 524 7.75 -4.65 -13.67
N ILE A 525 7.19 -3.59 -14.27
CA ILE A 525 5.73 -3.36 -14.30
C ILE A 525 5.01 -4.48 -15.05
N GLU A 526 5.52 -4.90 -16.21
CA GLU A 526 4.96 -6.03 -16.97
C GLU A 526 4.95 -7.32 -16.13
N VAL A 527 6.06 -7.62 -15.42
CA VAL A 527 6.14 -8.78 -14.52
C VAL A 527 5.14 -8.67 -13.38
N CYS A 528 5.08 -7.52 -12.70
CA CYS A 528 4.16 -7.32 -11.58
C CYS A 528 2.70 -7.40 -12.02
N LEU A 529 2.33 -6.85 -13.18
CA LEU A 529 0.98 -6.97 -13.74
C LEU A 529 0.64 -8.43 -14.08
N ARG A 530 1.53 -9.14 -14.81
CA ARG A 530 1.28 -10.53 -15.23
C ARG A 530 1.17 -11.50 -14.07
N ARG A 531 2.00 -11.32 -13.04
CA ARG A 531 2.04 -12.21 -11.86
C ARG A 531 1.21 -11.69 -10.69
N ASN A 532 0.54 -10.55 -10.86
CA ASN A 532 -0.17 -9.84 -9.81
C ASN A 532 0.68 -9.64 -8.54
N ILE A 533 1.95 -9.26 -8.70
CA ILE A 533 2.84 -8.95 -7.58
C ILE A 533 2.50 -7.54 -7.09
N ARG A 534 2.05 -7.44 -5.84
CA ARG A 534 1.62 -6.18 -5.22
C ARG A 534 2.62 -5.76 -4.12
N PRO A 535 2.62 -4.48 -3.73
CA PRO A 535 3.49 -3.97 -2.68
C PRO A 535 3.47 -4.77 -1.39
N ARG A 536 2.30 -5.23 -0.91
CA ARG A 536 2.22 -6.05 0.33
C ARG A 536 2.73 -7.48 0.18
N ASP A 537 2.87 -7.99 -1.04
CA ASP A 537 3.53 -9.28 -1.29
C ASP A 537 5.07 -9.15 -1.16
N ILE A 538 5.59 -7.91 -1.22
CA ILE A 538 7.03 -7.56 -1.11
C ILE A 538 7.36 -7.00 0.29
N LEU A 539 6.48 -6.14 0.82
CA LEU A 539 6.60 -5.48 2.12
C LEU A 539 6.20 -6.45 3.24
N THR A 540 7.15 -7.26 3.68
CA THR A 540 7.01 -8.29 4.71
C THR A 540 7.87 -7.92 5.92
N LYS A 541 7.67 -8.60 7.06
CA LYS A 541 8.50 -8.37 8.24
C LYS A 541 9.98 -8.57 7.91
N GLU A 542 10.29 -9.60 7.14
CA GLU A 542 11.63 -9.97 6.69
C GLU A 542 12.25 -8.90 5.77
N SER A 543 11.49 -8.32 4.84
CA SER A 543 12.01 -7.26 3.99
C SER A 543 12.22 -5.95 4.77
N PHE A 544 11.38 -5.65 5.76
CA PHE A 544 11.63 -4.54 6.69
C PHE A 544 12.86 -4.79 7.57
N GLU A 545 13.09 -6.02 8.06
CA GLU A 545 14.34 -6.35 8.77
C GLU A 545 15.57 -6.14 7.88
N ASN A 546 15.51 -6.54 6.61
CA ASN A 546 16.56 -6.23 5.64
C ASN A 546 16.80 -4.72 5.49
N ALA A 547 15.72 -3.93 5.42
CA ALA A 547 15.81 -2.46 5.37
C ALA A 547 16.46 -1.86 6.63
N LEU A 548 16.20 -2.43 7.81
CA LEU A 548 16.87 -2.00 9.05
C LEU A 548 18.37 -2.30 9.00
N VAL A 549 18.75 -3.52 8.59
CA VAL A 549 20.16 -3.94 8.50
C VAL A 549 20.94 -3.05 7.54
N ILE A 550 20.45 -2.81 6.32
CA ILE A 550 21.17 -1.97 5.36
C ILE A 550 21.32 -0.52 5.86
N THR A 551 20.32 -0.01 6.59
CA THR A 551 20.35 1.32 7.20
C THR A 551 21.48 1.43 8.24
N MET A 552 21.62 0.43 9.11
CA MET A 552 22.69 0.40 10.11
C MET A 552 24.07 0.22 9.47
N ALA A 553 24.17 -0.67 8.47
CA ALA A 553 25.43 -0.95 7.78
C ALA A 553 25.98 0.29 7.06
N LEU A 554 25.10 1.09 6.46
CA LEU A 554 25.49 2.25 5.67
C LEU A 554 25.49 3.59 6.43
N GLY A 555 25.13 3.62 7.71
CA GLY A 555 25.14 4.87 8.48
C GLY A 555 23.96 5.81 8.17
N GLY A 556 22.79 5.25 7.84
CA GLY A 556 21.61 5.98 7.38
C GLY A 556 21.06 7.07 8.31
N SER A 557 20.17 7.91 7.79
CA SER A 557 19.56 9.02 8.53
C SER A 557 18.69 8.55 9.70
N THR A 558 18.62 9.32 10.79
CA THR A 558 17.67 9.11 11.91
C THR A 558 16.21 9.22 11.44
N ASN A 559 15.94 10.07 10.43
CA ASN A 559 14.63 10.17 9.79
C ASN A 559 14.17 8.81 9.20
N SER A 560 15.10 7.92 8.87
CA SER A 560 14.77 6.57 8.38
C SER A 560 13.96 5.78 9.39
N VAL A 561 14.11 6.02 10.70
CA VAL A 561 13.28 5.38 11.74
C VAL A 561 11.82 5.77 11.56
N LEU A 562 11.54 7.07 11.54
CA LEU A 562 10.20 7.62 11.39
C LEU A 562 9.53 7.14 10.09
N HIS A 563 10.27 7.16 8.99
CA HIS A 563 9.76 6.80 7.68
C HIS A 563 9.54 5.30 7.55
N THR A 564 10.43 4.46 8.06
CA THR A 564 10.29 2.99 7.98
C THR A 564 9.12 2.51 8.84
N LEU A 565 8.91 3.10 10.01
CA LEU A 565 7.70 2.86 10.81
C LEU A 565 6.43 3.22 10.02
N ALA A 566 6.37 4.41 9.42
CA ALA A 566 5.23 4.84 8.63
C ALA A 566 4.96 3.93 7.41
N MET A 567 6.01 3.52 6.70
CA MET A 567 5.91 2.59 5.57
C MET A 567 5.41 1.20 6.02
N ALA A 568 5.88 0.70 7.17
CA ALA A 568 5.42 -0.58 7.73
C ALA A 568 3.95 -0.52 8.14
N ARG A 569 3.51 0.59 8.76
CA ARG A 569 2.10 0.80 9.11
C ARG A 569 1.20 0.82 7.88
N ALA A 570 1.57 1.55 6.82
CA ALA A 570 0.82 1.59 5.57
C ALA A 570 0.73 0.21 4.88
N ALA A 571 1.75 -0.64 5.09
CA ALA A 571 1.79 -2.02 4.61
C ALA A 571 1.11 -3.03 5.56
N GLU A 572 0.59 -2.59 6.71
CA GLU A 572 0.02 -3.44 7.75
C GLU A 572 1.02 -4.45 8.35
N VAL A 573 2.31 -4.09 8.39
CA VAL A 573 3.38 -4.90 8.98
C VAL A 573 3.71 -4.40 10.39
N PRO A 574 3.74 -5.27 11.41
CA PRO A 574 4.14 -4.88 12.76
C PRO A 574 5.64 -4.56 12.80
N LEU A 575 5.97 -3.30 13.08
CA LEU A 575 7.33 -2.80 13.28
C LEU A 575 7.30 -1.73 14.38
N ASP A 576 8.22 -1.81 15.33
CA ASP A 576 8.34 -0.86 16.43
C ASP A 576 9.80 -0.41 16.64
N LEU A 577 10.05 0.44 17.65
CA LEU A 577 11.39 0.93 17.96
C LEU A 577 12.33 -0.18 18.48
N GLU A 578 11.81 -1.20 19.15
CA GLU A 578 12.62 -2.30 19.68
C GLU A 578 13.24 -3.14 18.56
N ASP A 579 12.56 -3.27 17.43
CA ASP A 579 13.13 -3.86 16.23
C ASP A 579 14.39 -3.13 15.75
N PHE A 580 14.40 -1.79 15.77
CA PHE A 580 15.59 -1.00 15.40
C PHE A 580 16.74 -1.25 16.36
N GLN A 581 16.46 -1.27 17.67
CA GLN A 581 17.50 -1.49 18.67
C GLN A 581 18.07 -2.92 18.58
N ARG A 582 17.21 -3.92 18.37
CA ARG A 582 17.60 -5.32 18.17
C ARG A 582 18.51 -5.50 16.95
N VAL A 583 18.17 -4.87 15.83
CA VAL A 583 18.98 -4.92 14.61
C VAL A 583 20.28 -4.14 14.78
N SER A 584 20.22 -2.93 15.35
CA SER A 584 21.39 -2.09 15.61
C SER A 584 22.47 -2.83 16.42
N ARG A 585 22.08 -3.59 17.46
CA ARG A 585 23.03 -4.39 18.27
C ARG A 585 23.79 -5.46 17.48
N LYS A 586 23.22 -5.96 16.38
CA LYS A 586 23.75 -7.09 15.60
C LYS A 586 24.42 -6.68 14.29
N THR A 587 24.15 -5.47 13.80
CA THR A 587 24.62 -5.03 12.49
C THR A 587 25.79 -4.04 12.65
N PRO A 588 26.98 -4.35 12.12
CA PRO A 588 28.10 -3.44 12.17
C PRO A 588 27.91 -2.24 11.23
N PHE A 589 28.37 -1.07 11.64
CA PHE A 589 28.46 0.10 10.78
C PHE A 589 29.76 0.05 9.97
N ILE A 590 29.64 -0.02 8.63
CA ILE A 590 30.76 -0.31 7.73
C ILE A 590 31.02 0.76 6.67
N ALA A 591 30.08 1.67 6.42
CA ALA A 591 30.22 2.64 5.34
C ALA A 591 30.91 3.94 5.78
N ASN A 592 31.99 4.28 5.09
CA ASN A 592 32.71 5.55 5.20
C ASN A 592 32.04 6.64 4.33
N LEU A 593 30.72 6.78 4.46
CA LEU A 593 29.92 7.73 3.71
C LEU A 593 29.59 8.95 4.58
N LYS A 594 29.60 10.14 3.96
CA LYS A 594 29.12 11.37 4.57
C LYS A 594 27.68 11.18 5.07
N PRO A 595 27.31 11.76 6.21
CA PRO A 595 28.10 12.72 7.00
C PRO A 595 29.05 12.10 8.04
N SER A 596 29.02 10.78 8.24
CA SER A 596 29.86 10.11 9.25
C SER A 596 31.28 9.83 8.76
N GLY A 597 31.44 9.69 7.44
CA GLY A 597 32.68 9.40 6.73
C GLY A 597 33.01 10.42 5.64
N LYS A 598 33.83 9.99 4.68
CA LYS A 598 34.45 10.86 3.66
C LYS A 598 33.69 10.91 2.33
N TYR A 599 33.14 9.77 1.90
CA TYR A 599 32.65 9.55 0.53
C TYR A 599 31.17 9.88 0.36
N VAL A 600 30.71 10.04 -0.87
CA VAL A 600 29.29 10.23 -1.25
C VAL A 600 28.75 9.01 -2.00
N ILE A 601 27.44 9.00 -2.29
CA ILE A 601 26.80 7.85 -2.96
C ILE A 601 27.29 7.64 -4.39
N GLU A 602 27.68 8.73 -5.07
CA GLU A 602 28.31 8.65 -6.39
C GLU A 602 29.63 7.85 -6.34
N ASP A 603 30.44 7.99 -5.29
CA ASP A 603 31.65 7.18 -5.11
C ASP A 603 31.30 5.69 -4.95
N LEU A 604 30.25 5.38 -4.17
CA LEU A 604 29.77 4.01 -3.99
C LEU A 604 29.27 3.42 -5.31
N PHE A 605 28.56 4.21 -6.12
CA PHE A 605 28.11 3.80 -7.45
C PHE A 605 29.27 3.34 -8.34
N HIS A 606 30.40 4.05 -8.32
CA HIS A 606 31.58 3.69 -9.13
C HIS A 606 32.27 2.39 -8.72
N VAL A 607 32.10 1.93 -7.48
CA VAL A 607 32.71 0.68 -6.98
C VAL A 607 31.73 -0.50 -6.91
N GLY A 608 30.50 -0.34 -7.42
CA GLY A 608 29.50 -1.41 -7.52
C GLY A 608 28.13 -1.09 -6.94
N GLY A 609 27.96 0.07 -6.30
CA GLY A 609 26.68 0.56 -5.80
C GLY A 609 26.12 -0.23 -4.61
N VAL A 610 24.88 0.11 -4.25
CA VAL A 610 24.13 -0.58 -3.19
C VAL A 610 23.97 -2.08 -3.45
N PRO A 611 23.72 -2.58 -4.69
CA PRO A 611 23.62 -4.03 -4.93
C PRO A 611 24.84 -4.84 -4.49
N SER A 612 26.05 -4.28 -4.64
CA SER A 612 27.29 -4.95 -4.23
C SER A 612 27.43 -5.01 -2.70
N VAL A 613 26.91 -4.00 -1.99
CA VAL A 613 26.79 -4.01 -0.52
C VAL A 613 25.76 -5.04 -0.07
N THR A 614 24.59 -5.06 -0.71
CA THR A 614 23.53 -6.05 -0.44
C THR A 614 24.07 -7.48 -0.62
N LYS A 615 24.82 -7.72 -1.70
CA LYS A 615 25.50 -9.01 -1.94
C LYS A 615 26.48 -9.38 -0.82
N LEU A 616 27.30 -8.43 -0.36
CA LEU A 616 28.21 -8.64 0.78
C LEU A 616 27.45 -9.02 2.06
N LEU A 617 26.35 -8.32 2.36
CA LEU A 617 25.58 -8.55 3.59
C LEU A 617 24.75 -9.84 3.55
N ILE A 618 24.26 -10.26 2.38
CA ILE A 618 23.65 -11.59 2.20
C ILE A 618 24.71 -12.68 2.41
N ALA A 619 25.88 -12.55 1.79
CA ALA A 619 26.98 -13.50 1.98
C ALA A 619 27.47 -13.56 3.44
N GLY A 620 27.41 -12.45 4.16
CA GLY A 620 27.69 -12.37 5.60
C GLY A 620 26.57 -12.89 6.50
N GLY A 621 25.44 -13.34 5.96
CA GLY A 621 24.29 -13.84 6.73
C GLY A 621 23.53 -12.76 7.51
N LEU A 622 23.71 -11.48 7.17
CA LEU A 622 23.05 -10.34 7.82
C LEU A 622 21.73 -9.96 7.14
N LEU A 623 21.63 -10.15 5.82
CA LEU A 623 20.40 -9.94 5.05
C LEU A 623 19.78 -11.27 4.63
N ASN A 624 18.46 -11.37 4.70
CA ASN A 624 17.70 -12.47 4.13
C ASN A 624 17.54 -12.27 2.62
N GLY A 625 18.32 -13.03 1.83
CA GLY A 625 18.30 -12.97 0.38
C GLY A 625 17.00 -13.47 -0.29
N LYS A 626 16.11 -14.16 0.44
CA LYS A 626 14.92 -14.83 -0.11
C LYS A 626 13.70 -13.91 -0.29
N THR A 627 13.79 -12.64 0.10
CA THR A 627 12.65 -11.70 0.00
C THR A 627 12.32 -11.40 -1.47
N LEU A 628 11.03 -11.45 -1.82
CA LEU A 628 10.52 -11.14 -3.17
C LEU A 628 10.76 -9.66 -3.52
N THR A 629 10.92 -9.36 -4.80
CA THR A 629 11.08 -7.99 -5.32
C THR A 629 10.20 -7.74 -6.54
N VAL A 630 10.11 -6.48 -6.98
CA VAL A 630 9.37 -6.06 -8.19
C VAL A 630 9.87 -6.69 -9.49
N THR A 631 11.06 -7.29 -9.50
CA THR A 631 11.55 -8.04 -10.67
C THR A 631 10.92 -9.43 -10.77
N GLY A 632 10.12 -9.83 -9.78
CA GLY A 632 9.59 -11.18 -9.62
C GLY A 632 10.61 -12.20 -9.14
N LYS A 633 11.84 -11.77 -8.85
CA LYS A 633 12.92 -12.59 -8.29
C LYS A 633 13.16 -12.24 -6.83
N THR A 634 13.88 -13.11 -6.14
CA THR A 634 14.39 -12.86 -4.79
C THR A 634 15.51 -11.81 -4.81
N LEU A 635 15.76 -11.18 -3.67
CA LEU A 635 16.82 -10.19 -3.50
C LEU A 635 18.20 -10.77 -3.86
N GLU A 636 18.49 -12.01 -3.46
CA GLU A 636 19.72 -12.73 -3.78
C GLU A 636 19.91 -12.96 -5.28
N GLU A 637 18.86 -13.44 -5.97
CA GLU A 637 18.90 -13.66 -7.42
C GLU A 637 19.17 -12.36 -8.20
N ASN A 638 18.64 -11.24 -7.72
CA ASN A 638 18.85 -9.93 -8.33
C ASN A 638 20.30 -9.43 -8.20
N VAL A 639 20.94 -9.65 -7.04
CA VAL A 639 22.31 -9.18 -6.79
C VAL A 639 23.37 -10.20 -7.22
N ALA A 640 23.00 -11.45 -7.52
CA ALA A 640 23.93 -12.50 -7.90
C ALA A 640 24.89 -12.09 -9.03
N SER A 641 24.37 -11.44 -10.07
CA SER A 641 25.14 -10.98 -11.25
C SER A 641 25.91 -9.69 -11.04
N TRP A 642 25.73 -8.99 -9.90
CA TRP A 642 26.47 -7.77 -9.60
C TRP A 642 27.90 -8.08 -9.17
N PRO A 643 28.87 -7.19 -9.48
CA PRO A 643 30.25 -7.38 -9.05
C PRO A 643 30.34 -7.42 -7.52
N SER A 644 31.33 -8.13 -6.99
CA SER A 644 31.73 -7.92 -5.61
C SER A 644 32.44 -6.58 -5.48
N LEU A 645 32.37 -5.96 -4.30
CA LEU A 645 33.13 -4.75 -4.01
C LEU A 645 34.63 -5.03 -4.22
N PRO A 646 35.38 -4.13 -4.90
CA PRO A 646 36.84 -4.22 -5.00
C PRO A 646 37.50 -4.35 -3.62
N LEU A 647 38.66 -5.01 -3.52
CA LEU A 647 39.35 -5.15 -2.22
C LEU A 647 40.06 -3.86 -1.78
N GLU A 648 40.52 -3.04 -2.74
CA GLU A 648 41.33 -1.84 -2.50
C GLU A 648 40.50 -0.59 -2.11
N GLN A 649 39.18 -0.64 -2.25
CA GLN A 649 38.32 0.50 -1.90
C GLN A 649 38.20 0.66 -0.38
N ASP A 650 38.10 1.90 0.09
CA ASP A 650 37.97 2.27 1.51
C ASP A 650 36.61 2.93 1.84
N ILE A 651 35.62 2.76 0.96
CA ILE A 651 34.25 3.26 1.07
C ILE A 651 33.43 2.34 1.98
N ILE A 652 33.48 1.02 1.75
CA ILE A 652 32.79 0.00 2.54
C ILE A 652 33.84 -0.88 3.21
N ARG A 653 33.93 -0.77 4.53
CA ARG A 653 34.84 -1.58 5.34
C ARG A 653 34.42 -3.05 5.34
N PRO A 654 35.38 -3.99 5.43
CA PRO A 654 35.05 -5.40 5.57
C PRO A 654 34.36 -5.66 6.92
N LEU A 655 33.48 -6.68 6.97
CA LEU A 655 32.74 -7.05 8.18
C LEU A 655 33.64 -7.41 9.38
N SER A 656 34.88 -7.85 9.11
CA SER A 656 35.90 -8.16 10.12
C SER A 656 36.59 -6.92 10.72
N ASN A 657 36.49 -5.76 10.06
CA ASN A 657 37.06 -4.49 10.53
C ASN A 657 36.08 -3.33 10.32
N PRO A 658 34.92 -3.34 10.99
CA PRO A 658 33.90 -2.32 10.82
C PRO A 658 34.32 -0.99 11.47
N ILE A 659 33.67 0.10 11.08
CA ILE A 659 33.87 1.41 11.73
C ILE A 659 33.37 1.36 13.17
N LYS A 660 32.22 0.71 13.39
CA LYS A 660 31.66 0.43 14.71
C LYS A 660 31.06 -0.99 14.70
N PRO A 661 31.28 -1.81 15.75
CA PRO A 661 30.80 -3.19 15.79
C PRO A 661 29.27 -3.29 15.88
N ALA A 662 28.60 -2.24 16.33
CA ALA A 662 27.14 -2.10 16.34
C ALA A 662 26.72 -0.90 15.49
N GLY A 663 25.42 -0.81 15.18
CA GLY A 663 24.82 0.28 14.44
C GLY A 663 25.00 1.63 15.11
N HIS A 664 24.87 2.68 14.31
CA HIS A 664 24.96 4.06 14.77
C HIS A 664 23.63 4.59 15.34
N LEU A 665 22.49 4.04 14.94
CA LEU A 665 21.19 4.43 15.52
C LEU A 665 20.96 3.71 16.84
N VAL A 666 20.60 4.48 17.87
CA VAL A 666 20.30 3.98 19.21
C VAL A 666 18.92 4.49 19.61
N VAL A 667 18.06 3.59 20.06
CA VAL A 667 16.78 3.92 20.68
C VAL A 667 17.01 4.13 22.16
N LEU A 668 16.55 5.25 22.70
CA LEU A 668 16.70 5.62 24.10
C LEU A 668 15.34 5.66 24.79
N HIS A 669 15.27 5.11 26.00
CA HIS A 669 14.09 5.17 26.87
C HIS A 669 14.43 5.81 28.22
N GLY A 670 13.43 6.25 28.97
CA GLY A 670 13.63 6.73 30.34
C GLY A 670 12.57 7.75 30.74
N ASN A 671 12.78 8.42 31.87
CA ASN A 671 11.75 9.34 32.40
C ASN A 671 11.52 10.57 31.50
N ILE A 672 12.47 10.95 30.65
CA ILE A 672 12.29 12.02 29.65
C ILE A 672 11.51 11.52 28.43
N ALA A 673 11.79 10.28 27.97
CA ALA A 673 11.26 9.70 26.74
C ALA A 673 10.63 8.32 26.98
N PRO A 674 9.50 8.25 27.72
CA PRO A 674 8.88 6.96 28.03
C PRO A 674 8.33 6.24 26.80
N GLY A 675 7.94 6.98 25.75
CA GLY A 675 7.55 6.41 24.45
C GLY A 675 8.72 6.15 23.50
N GLY A 676 9.96 6.41 23.94
CA GLY A 676 11.18 6.27 23.14
C GLY A 676 11.68 7.58 22.54
N ALA A 677 12.95 7.56 22.16
CA ALA A 677 13.65 8.61 21.42
C ALA A 677 14.74 7.97 20.53
N VAL A 678 15.22 8.70 19.53
CA VAL A 678 16.23 8.20 18.59
C VAL A 678 17.46 9.10 18.63
N ALA A 679 18.62 8.47 18.80
CA ALA A 679 19.92 9.13 18.76
C ALA A 679 20.81 8.53 17.66
N LYS A 680 21.68 9.36 17.09
CA LYS A 680 22.76 8.91 16.21
C LYS A 680 24.07 8.98 16.99
N ILE A 681 24.59 7.80 17.37
CA ILE A 681 25.78 7.65 18.21
C ILE A 681 26.86 6.91 17.42
N THR A 682 27.84 7.65 16.91
CA THR A 682 28.93 7.09 16.08
C THR A 682 30.05 6.48 16.92
N GLY A 683 30.13 6.83 18.21
CA GLY A 683 31.13 6.37 19.18
C GLY A 683 32.34 7.31 19.31
N LYS A 684 32.50 8.29 18.41
CA LYS A 684 33.54 9.32 18.50
C LYS A 684 33.30 10.31 19.64
N GLU A 685 32.03 10.48 20.00
CA GLU A 685 31.52 11.36 21.04
C GLU A 685 31.58 10.74 22.45
N GLY A 686 31.87 9.44 22.57
CA GLY A 686 31.73 8.67 23.81
C GLY A 686 30.38 7.94 23.88
N LEU A 687 30.14 7.23 24.98
CA LEU A 687 28.92 6.44 25.19
C LEU A 687 27.99 7.02 26.27
N ARG A 688 28.46 7.97 27.07
CA ARG A 688 27.68 8.64 28.11
C ARG A 688 27.92 10.14 28.10
N PHE A 689 26.86 10.91 28.33
CA PHE A 689 26.90 12.35 28.51
C PHE A 689 26.03 12.74 29.71
N GLU A 690 26.53 13.66 30.54
CA GLU A 690 25.80 14.20 31.69
C GLU A 690 26.07 15.70 31.80
N GLY A 691 25.02 16.50 31.96
CA GLY A 691 25.12 17.96 32.00
C GLY A 691 23.85 18.67 32.46
N GLU A 692 23.97 19.96 32.75
CA GLU A 692 22.85 20.81 33.16
C GLU A 692 21.97 21.18 31.97
N ALA A 693 20.66 21.11 32.14
CA ALA A 693 19.69 21.48 31.12
C ALA A 693 19.69 23.00 30.89
N ARG A 694 19.59 23.39 29.62
CA ARG A 694 19.26 24.75 29.20
C ARG A 694 18.16 24.70 28.14
N CYS A 695 17.00 25.25 28.47
CA CYS A 695 15.74 25.01 27.77
C CYS A 695 15.39 26.14 26.81
N PHE A 696 14.88 25.75 25.64
CA PHE A 696 14.41 26.62 24.57
C PHE A 696 13.06 26.11 24.08
N ASN A 697 12.12 27.02 23.82
CA ASN A 697 10.78 26.66 23.33
C ASN A 697 10.68 26.69 21.81
N LYS A 698 11.76 27.10 21.12
CA LYS A 698 11.84 27.16 19.66
C LYS A 698 13.30 27.12 19.20
N GLU A 699 13.59 26.52 18.04
CA GLU A 699 14.96 26.46 17.49
C GLU A 699 15.58 27.86 17.34
N SER A 700 14.78 28.86 16.94
CA SER A 700 15.27 30.24 16.74
C SER A 700 15.83 30.88 18.02
N GLU A 701 15.31 30.51 19.19
CA GLU A 701 15.82 30.99 20.48
C GLU A 701 17.22 30.42 20.74
N LEU A 702 17.40 29.12 20.49
CA LEU A 702 18.71 28.47 20.61
C LEU A 702 19.73 29.06 19.64
N VAL A 703 19.36 29.24 18.37
CA VAL A 703 20.25 29.83 17.35
C VAL A 703 20.67 31.24 17.75
N THR A 704 19.76 32.03 18.33
CA THR A 704 20.08 33.39 18.82
C THR A 704 21.14 33.35 19.94
N GLU A 705 20.99 32.46 20.93
CA GLU A 705 21.97 32.32 22.02
C GLU A 705 23.32 31.74 21.56
N LEU A 706 23.31 30.82 20.59
CA LEU A 706 24.53 30.28 19.98
C LEU A 706 25.30 31.37 19.24
N ASN A 707 24.62 32.19 18.44
CA ASN A 707 25.23 33.29 17.70
C ASN A 707 25.74 34.40 18.63
N ALA A 708 25.07 34.63 19.76
CA ALA A 708 25.55 35.55 20.79
C ALA A 708 26.76 35.02 21.57
N GLY A 709 27.10 33.73 21.44
CA GLY A 709 28.19 33.10 22.17
C GLY A 709 27.88 32.87 23.66
N ASN A 710 26.60 32.88 24.03
CA ASN A 710 26.14 32.82 25.42
C ASN A 710 26.10 31.40 26.01
N ILE A 711 26.41 30.36 25.23
CA ILE A 711 26.44 28.97 25.71
C ILE A 711 27.72 28.74 26.53
N PRO A 712 27.61 28.30 27.80
CA PRO A 712 28.77 28.04 28.65
C PRO A 712 29.71 27.00 28.03
N ARG A 713 31.02 27.22 28.19
CA ARG A 713 32.10 26.34 27.69
C ARG A 713 32.84 25.60 28.80
N ASP A 714 32.64 26.03 30.05
CA ASP A 714 33.34 25.59 31.26
C ASP A 714 32.71 24.35 31.93
N ARG A 715 31.51 23.96 31.51
CA ARG A 715 30.78 22.80 32.03
C ARG A 715 29.94 22.12 30.96
N ASN A 716 29.52 20.88 31.21
CA ASN A 716 28.65 20.14 30.30
C ASN A 716 27.22 20.68 30.34
N ILE A 717 26.66 20.98 29.17
CA ILE A 717 25.31 21.51 29.01
C ILE A 717 24.48 20.58 28.12
N VAL A 718 23.22 20.35 28.48
CA VAL A 718 22.23 19.69 27.63
C VAL A 718 21.25 20.74 27.13
N LEU A 719 21.34 21.09 25.85
CA LEU A 719 20.41 22.03 25.20
C LEU A 719 19.10 21.30 24.92
N VAL A 720 18.01 21.77 25.50
CA VAL A 720 16.68 21.17 25.36
C VAL A 720 15.84 22.07 24.46
N VAL A 721 15.49 21.62 23.26
CA VAL A 721 14.58 22.34 22.37
C VAL A 721 13.24 21.62 22.36
N ARG A 722 12.20 22.24 22.92
CA ARG A 722 10.87 21.64 23.06
C ARG A 722 9.81 22.38 22.24
N TYR A 723 8.65 21.75 22.06
CA TYR A 723 7.54 22.23 21.24
C TYR A 723 7.84 22.23 19.74
N GLU A 724 8.77 21.39 19.30
CA GLU A 724 9.13 21.22 17.88
C GLU A 724 8.72 19.83 17.37
N GLY A 725 7.87 19.12 18.13
CA GLY A 725 7.30 17.83 17.77
C GLY A 725 6.22 17.90 16.67
N PRO A 726 5.60 16.75 16.33
CA PRO A 726 4.56 16.67 15.31
C PRO A 726 3.41 17.67 15.48
N LYS A 727 2.90 17.87 16.70
CA LYS A 727 1.82 18.81 17.01
C LYS A 727 2.33 20.17 17.46
N GLY A 728 3.45 20.21 18.18
CA GLY A 728 4.04 21.42 18.75
C GLY A 728 4.59 22.38 17.69
N GLY A 729 5.38 21.86 16.74
CA GLY A 729 5.98 22.68 15.67
C GLY A 729 4.89 23.45 14.92
N PRO A 730 3.76 22.83 14.55
CA PRO A 730 3.58 21.45 14.07
C PRO A 730 4.39 21.13 12.82
N GLY A 731 4.40 19.86 12.45
CA GLY A 731 5.11 19.35 11.28
C GLY A 731 6.51 18.82 11.58
N MET A 732 6.86 18.74 12.87
CA MET A 732 8.12 18.16 13.35
C MET A 732 9.35 18.68 12.57
N PRO A 733 9.61 20.01 12.56
CA PRO A 733 10.67 20.58 11.73
C PRO A 733 12.06 20.01 12.07
N GLU A 734 12.90 19.94 11.04
CA GLU A 734 14.28 19.47 11.16
C GLU A 734 15.20 20.63 11.54
N GLN A 735 16.02 20.47 12.57
CA GLN A 735 16.79 21.55 13.19
C GLN A 735 18.29 21.52 12.80
N LEU A 736 18.61 21.75 11.53
CA LEU A 736 20.01 21.71 11.05
C LEU A 736 20.81 22.97 11.45
N LYS A 737 20.20 24.16 11.53
CA LYS A 737 20.94 25.41 11.78
C LYS A 737 21.62 25.35 13.15
N ALA A 738 20.90 24.91 14.18
CA ALA A 738 21.47 24.73 15.50
C ALA A 738 22.68 23.78 15.49
N SER A 739 22.57 22.61 14.84
CA SER A 739 23.68 21.65 14.75
C SER A 739 24.88 22.17 13.96
N ALA A 740 24.66 22.89 12.85
CA ALA A 740 25.74 23.46 12.04
C ALA A 740 26.48 24.58 12.80
N THR A 741 25.73 25.44 13.49
CA THR A 741 26.30 26.50 14.34
C THR A 741 27.12 25.91 15.49
N LEU A 742 26.68 24.81 16.11
CA LEU A 742 27.46 24.10 17.15
C LEU A 742 28.81 23.59 16.63
N ILE A 743 28.82 23.00 15.42
CA ILE A 743 30.04 22.54 14.76
C ILE A 743 30.96 23.72 14.44
N GLY A 744 30.43 24.80 13.85
CA GLY A 744 31.19 26.02 13.55
C GLY A 744 31.76 26.70 14.80
N ALA A 745 31.06 26.63 15.93
CA ALA A 745 31.52 27.13 17.23
C ALA A 745 32.48 26.19 17.97
N ASN A 746 32.74 24.98 17.44
CA ASN A 746 33.59 23.94 18.01
C ASN A 746 33.23 23.58 19.48
N LEU A 747 31.94 23.52 19.79
CA LEU A 747 31.43 23.19 21.11
C LEU A 747 31.34 21.66 21.30
N LYS A 748 32.20 21.11 22.17
CA LYS A 748 32.26 19.66 22.48
C LYS A 748 31.63 19.29 23.83
N ASN A 749 31.39 20.29 24.69
CA ASN A 749 30.82 20.15 26.02
C ASN A 749 29.28 20.20 26.02
N VAL A 750 28.66 19.87 24.89
CA VAL A 750 27.22 20.07 24.69
C VAL A 750 26.56 18.82 24.11
N ALA A 751 25.44 18.44 24.70
CA ALA A 751 24.47 17.53 24.10
C ALA A 751 23.20 18.30 23.76
N LEU A 752 22.40 17.76 22.86
CA LEU A 752 21.18 18.45 22.44
C LEU A 752 20.05 17.45 22.23
N ILE A 753 18.87 17.80 22.77
CA ILE A 753 17.70 16.93 22.83
C ILE A 753 16.45 17.69 22.38
N THR A 754 15.56 17.00 21.66
CA THR A 754 14.30 17.61 21.19
C THR A 754 13.16 16.60 20.99
N ASP A 755 11.93 17.10 21.05
CA ASP A 755 10.73 16.42 20.55
C ASP A 755 10.56 16.52 19.02
N GLY A 756 11.32 17.41 18.35
CA GLY A 756 11.45 17.50 16.89
C GLY A 756 12.46 16.53 16.26
N ARG A 757 13.07 16.92 15.14
CA ARG A 757 14.05 16.11 14.39
C ARG A 757 15.37 16.85 14.20
N TYR A 758 16.46 16.09 14.11
CA TYR A 758 17.78 16.60 13.71
C TYR A 758 18.22 16.01 12.40
N SER A 759 18.96 16.81 11.63
CA SER A 759 19.52 16.37 10.38
C SER A 759 20.67 15.40 10.60
N GLY A 760 20.76 14.43 9.69
CA GLY A 760 21.78 13.38 9.72
C GLY A 760 23.21 13.91 9.70
N ALA A 761 23.43 15.17 9.31
CA ALA A 761 24.70 15.89 9.22
C ALA A 761 25.31 16.33 10.57
N SER A 762 24.70 15.96 11.69
CA SER A 762 25.10 16.46 13.01
C SER A 762 26.14 15.56 13.70
N HIS A 763 27.04 16.16 14.49
CA HIS A 763 28.04 15.47 15.31
C HIS A 763 27.78 15.69 16.81
N GLY A 764 27.94 14.65 17.64
CA GLY A 764 27.77 14.72 19.10
C GLY A 764 26.54 13.96 19.63
N PHE A 765 26.25 14.11 20.92
CA PHE A 765 25.06 13.52 21.55
C PHE A 765 23.80 14.28 21.14
N ILE A 766 23.16 13.80 20.08
CA ILE A 766 22.00 14.46 19.46
C ILE A 766 20.84 13.48 19.48
N VAL A 767 19.83 13.82 20.28
CA VAL A 767 18.65 12.98 20.52
C VAL A 767 17.42 13.69 20.00
N GLY A 768 16.73 13.08 19.04
CA GLY A 768 15.46 13.57 18.53
C GLY A 768 14.32 12.61 18.82
N HIS A 769 13.13 12.97 18.34
CA HIS A 769 11.95 12.11 18.37
C HIS A 769 11.52 11.75 19.81
N ILE A 770 11.75 12.62 20.79
CA ILE A 770 11.33 12.35 22.17
C ILE A 770 9.81 12.25 22.24
N VAL A 771 9.31 11.09 22.68
CA VAL A 771 7.88 10.82 22.86
C VAL A 771 7.56 10.53 24.33
N PRO A 772 6.46 11.10 24.87
CA PRO A 772 5.57 12.07 24.25
C PRO A 772 6.19 13.46 24.05
N GLU A 773 5.75 14.18 23.02
CA GLU A 773 6.23 15.55 22.73
C GLU A 773 5.74 16.56 23.79
N ALA A 774 6.39 17.73 23.87
CA ALA A 774 6.06 18.74 24.87
C ALA A 774 4.63 19.29 24.71
N ALA A 775 4.15 19.43 23.47
CA ALA A 775 2.84 20.01 23.18
C ALA A 775 1.66 19.17 23.67
N VAL A 776 1.87 17.89 23.97
CA VAL A 776 0.86 16.98 24.54
C VAL A 776 1.12 16.66 26.01
N GLY A 777 2.00 17.42 26.68
CA GLY A 777 2.31 17.25 28.09
C GLY A 777 3.30 16.11 28.39
N GLY A 778 4.18 15.78 27.43
CA GLY A 778 5.26 14.83 27.66
C GLY A 778 6.29 15.31 28.69
N PRO A 779 7.08 14.41 29.31
CA PRO A 779 8.03 14.76 30.37
C PRO A 779 9.07 15.82 29.98
N ILE A 780 9.42 15.92 28.69
CA ILE A 780 10.30 16.98 28.16
C ILE A 780 9.75 18.40 28.43
N ALA A 781 8.43 18.58 28.56
CA ALA A 781 7.82 19.86 28.93
C ALA A 781 8.09 20.27 30.38
N ALA A 782 8.43 19.32 31.26
CA ALA A 782 8.67 19.54 32.69
C ALA A 782 10.12 19.88 33.04
N ILE A 783 11.03 19.82 32.05
CA ILE A 783 12.44 20.17 32.25
C ILE A 783 12.57 21.67 32.48
N ASN A 784 13.35 22.03 33.49
CA ASN A 784 13.73 23.40 33.83
C ASN A 784 15.24 23.59 33.67
N ASP A 785 15.66 24.84 33.48
CA ASP A 785 17.08 25.19 33.46
C ASP A 785 17.77 24.73 34.76
N GLY A 786 18.93 24.10 34.61
CA GLY A 786 19.72 23.55 35.73
C GLY A 786 19.41 22.11 36.13
N ASP A 787 18.32 21.50 35.64
CA ASP A 787 18.08 20.06 35.87
C ASP A 787 19.23 19.24 35.26
N VAL A 788 19.76 18.26 35.98
CA VAL A 788 20.83 17.40 35.45
C VAL A 788 20.24 16.31 34.56
N ILE A 789 20.70 16.21 33.31
CA ILE A 789 20.25 15.20 32.34
C ILE A 789 21.40 14.24 32.05
N SER A 790 21.09 12.95 32.04
CA SER A 790 21.98 11.85 31.68
C SER A 790 21.50 11.15 30.41
N ILE A 791 22.41 10.99 29.45
CA ILE A 791 22.22 10.23 28.20
C ILE A 791 23.24 9.10 28.21
N ASP A 792 22.78 7.87 28.14
CA ASP A 792 23.62 6.67 28.21
C ASP A 792 23.27 5.71 27.06
N ALA A 793 24.22 5.54 26.14
CA ALA A 793 24.09 4.69 24.96
C ALA A 793 24.27 3.20 25.28
N GLU A 794 24.95 2.85 26.38
CA GLU A 794 25.21 1.46 26.77
C GLU A 794 23.95 0.85 27.38
N THR A 795 23.33 1.58 28.31
CA THR A 795 22.06 1.18 28.92
C THR A 795 20.85 1.54 28.05
N CYS A 796 21.05 2.32 26.98
CA CYS A 796 19.99 2.85 26.12
C CYS A 796 18.99 3.72 26.89
N THR A 797 19.49 4.58 27.81
CA THR A 797 18.66 5.41 28.67
C THR A 797 18.85 6.93 28.47
N ILE A 798 17.76 7.68 28.60
CA ILE A 798 17.75 9.15 28.69
C ILE A 798 16.89 9.57 29.89
N SER A 799 17.50 10.28 30.85
CA SER A 799 16.80 10.66 32.08
C SER A 799 17.21 12.00 32.65
N MET A 800 16.28 12.67 33.33
CA MET A 800 16.57 13.84 34.19
C MET A 800 16.64 13.37 35.65
N ASN A 801 17.56 13.95 36.41
CA ASN A 801 17.72 13.72 37.84
C ASN A 801 16.68 14.52 38.65
N VAL A 802 15.41 14.25 38.36
CA VAL A 802 14.23 14.85 38.99
C VAL A 802 13.30 13.70 39.36
N GLY A 803 12.80 13.70 40.60
CA GLY A 803 11.94 12.60 41.08
C GLY A 803 10.56 12.60 40.42
N ASP A 804 9.96 11.42 40.22
CA ASP A 804 8.66 11.26 39.56
C ASP A 804 7.53 12.11 40.15
N LYS A 805 7.54 12.33 41.47
CA LYS A 805 6.56 13.19 42.16
C LYS A 805 6.68 14.64 41.72
N GLU A 806 7.90 15.13 41.57
CA GLU A 806 8.18 16.49 41.13
C GLU A 806 7.84 16.67 39.65
N ILE A 807 8.20 15.71 38.79
CA ILE A 807 7.82 15.72 37.37
C ILE A 807 6.29 15.82 37.22
N LYS A 808 5.54 15.01 37.97
CA LYS A 808 4.07 15.04 37.96
C LYS A 808 3.51 16.38 38.44
N GLU A 809 4.09 16.99 39.46
CA GLU A 809 3.65 18.30 39.95
C GLU A 809 3.94 19.41 38.93
N ARG A 810 5.12 19.40 38.30
CA ARG A 810 5.47 20.32 37.21
C ARG A 810 4.50 20.18 36.04
N LEU A 811 4.16 18.96 35.63
CA LEU A 811 3.17 18.70 34.57
C LEU A 811 1.74 19.07 34.97
N ARG A 812 1.38 19.02 36.26
CA ARG A 812 0.07 19.48 36.76
C ARG A 812 -0.09 21.00 36.62
N LEU A 813 1.01 21.74 36.76
CA LEU A 813 1.05 23.20 36.60
C LEU A 813 1.26 23.62 35.14
N TRP A 814 1.71 22.72 34.28
CA TRP A 814 1.90 22.96 32.85
C TRP A 814 0.56 23.26 32.16
N LYS A 815 0.58 24.26 31.29
CA LYS A 815 -0.57 24.63 30.45
C LYS A 815 -0.21 24.38 28.99
N PRO A 816 -1.05 23.64 28.24
CA PRO A 816 -0.79 23.42 26.83
C PRO A 816 -0.70 24.75 26.08
N PRO A 817 0.35 24.94 25.24
CA PRO A 817 0.48 26.16 24.46
C PRO A 817 -0.69 26.29 23.47
N ARG A 818 -1.02 27.53 23.10
CA ARG A 818 -2.03 27.77 22.07
C ARG A 818 -1.52 27.21 20.74
N PRO A 819 -2.36 26.49 19.95
CA PRO A 819 -1.96 26.01 18.64
C PRO A 819 -1.45 27.17 17.77
N PRO A 820 -0.23 27.09 17.22
CA PRO A 820 0.34 28.18 16.42
C PRO A 820 -0.34 28.34 15.05
N VAL A 821 -1.13 27.35 14.63
CA VAL A 821 -1.92 27.34 13.39
C VAL A 821 -3.32 26.80 13.68
N THR A 822 -4.34 27.44 13.10
CA THR A 822 -5.76 27.09 13.34
C THR A 822 -6.51 26.73 12.05
N ARG A 823 -5.88 26.88 10.88
CA ARG A 823 -6.42 26.55 9.56
C ARG A 823 -5.32 26.02 8.64
N GLY A 824 -5.72 25.44 7.51
CA GLY A 824 -4.79 24.95 6.47
C GLY A 824 -4.21 23.56 6.76
N THR A 825 -3.23 23.13 5.95
CA THR A 825 -2.68 21.77 6.00
C THR A 825 -2.04 21.43 7.35
N LEU A 826 -1.30 22.36 7.96
CA LEU A 826 -0.67 22.13 9.26
C LEU A 826 -1.67 21.98 10.40
N ALA A 827 -2.81 22.69 10.35
CA ALA A 827 -3.86 22.51 11.35
C ALA A 827 -4.53 21.13 11.24
N LYS A 828 -4.77 20.64 10.00
CA LYS A 828 -5.24 19.27 9.77
C LYS A 828 -4.23 18.24 10.27
N TYR A 829 -2.95 18.42 9.91
CA TYR A 829 -1.86 17.56 10.34
C TYR A 829 -1.78 17.47 11.87
N ALA A 830 -1.72 18.61 12.57
CA ALA A 830 -1.63 18.64 14.04
C ALA A 830 -2.81 17.94 14.74
N HIS A 831 -3.99 17.90 14.10
CA HIS A 831 -5.16 17.22 14.64
C HIS A 831 -5.10 15.70 14.47
N LEU A 832 -4.60 15.23 13.33
CA LEU A 832 -4.61 13.82 12.93
C LEU A 832 -3.34 13.06 13.30
N VAL A 833 -2.22 13.76 13.43
CA VAL A 833 -0.90 13.12 13.53
C VAL A 833 -0.74 12.31 14.83
N SER A 834 -0.17 11.12 14.67
CA SER A 834 0.27 10.22 15.74
C SER A 834 1.65 10.62 16.30
N SER A 835 2.15 9.84 17.27
CA SER A 835 3.46 10.10 17.87
C SER A 835 4.61 9.80 16.90
N ALA A 836 5.81 10.34 17.16
CA ALA A 836 6.99 9.99 16.38
C ALA A 836 7.35 8.50 16.48
N SER A 837 7.06 7.86 17.61
CA SER A 837 7.26 6.41 17.82
C SER A 837 6.28 5.55 17.01
N ASP A 838 5.18 6.14 16.55
CA ASP A 838 4.24 5.51 15.61
C ASP A 838 4.51 5.88 14.15
N GLY A 839 5.60 6.62 13.88
CA GLY A 839 5.94 7.08 12.52
C GLY A 839 5.31 8.43 12.14
N ALA A 840 4.65 9.13 13.06
CA ALA A 840 3.96 10.40 12.85
C ALA A 840 3.00 10.38 11.63
N VAL A 841 2.30 9.26 11.45
CA VAL A 841 1.26 9.05 10.42
C VAL A 841 -0.06 9.75 10.80
N THR A 842 -0.93 10.01 9.83
CA THR A 842 -2.19 10.77 10.02
C THR A 842 -3.47 9.95 9.84
N ASP A 843 -3.37 8.63 9.72
CA ASP A 843 -4.45 7.70 9.33
C ASP A 843 -4.62 6.51 10.31
N LEU A 844 -4.33 6.70 11.60
CA LEU A 844 -4.47 5.66 12.66
C LEU A 844 -5.83 5.70 13.40
N PHE A 845 -6.96 5.83 12.68
CA PHE A 845 -8.29 5.94 13.29
C PHE A 845 -9.21 4.74 13.00
#